data_AF-A0A926J378-F1
#
_entry.id   AF-A0A926J378-F1
#
_cell.length_a   1.000
_cell.length_b   1.000
_cell.length_c   1.000
_cell.angle_alpha   90.00
_cell.angle_beta   90.00
_cell.angle_gamma   90.00
#
_symmetry.space_group_name_H-M   'P 1'
#
loop_
_entity.id
_entity.type
_entity.pdbx_description
1 polymer ?
#
loop_
_entity_poly.entity_id
_entity_poly.type
_entity_poly.pdbx_seq_one_letter_code
_entity_poly.pdbx_strand_id
1 'polypeptide(L)'
;MKIRSALACLALASTALDPLIALAQTAVAQDAGDVVINMRGVEIADVADQISRITGRTLILDPAVKGVVTVTSATPLTPAGVWELFQSVLRANGFSAVRSGRAWRIVPAANAVRDGGVPSRGAAGQELVTRMVRLANVPSADVARVVRPLVATFGSVEPMTSPNAIVVTDYADNVRRIEAIARQLDGGSGATFATIVLKNGNAADVAQALQNVLGEGGQNGTGARVAADGRSNTVIIRGTPAAVAEARKIATSLDQPGGATPITRMFRLNYADAETVTEVLRGVLGQGESADNPIARSLSESSGNPFARLSAQSQGISSLTGGGSSTTGGSIGNTGNSANPTQPQMTNSPAPTPQGFVTPDLTVQPAPELNAVVVRGTPAAIASIETLITDLDVRRPQVLIEAAIAEITGDDAEALGVQLGTSGAVLGQGGAGTSFDQAGTSLGTILKALGVPAGSLLSTGFTGNIKIGDDFSILVQALGTSTRANLLSTPQITVLDNVAGEFVSGQNVPFITGSVLTNSTTVNPYTTIERKDVGITLRVLPRINAGDTIRLQVNQEASSIAAAQTAAASDLVTNRRAINTTVLADNGQTIVLGGLISDDYQDGRQQVPILGDIPIIGELFKSRREQHQKRTLFIFLKPTILRDGADAAAAARDRYARLRADEIENTKRKSLLLAPPTPRLTVEIDGIY
;
A
#
# COMPACT_ATOMS: atom_id res chain seq x y z
N MET A 1 29.22 36.48 -62.02
CA MET A 1 28.17 37.50 -61.79
C MET A 1 28.41 38.12 -60.40
N LYS A 2 28.87 39.38 -60.35
CA LYS A 2 28.83 40.40 -59.24
C LYS A 2 29.37 39.98 -57.85
N ILE A 3 30.60 40.32 -57.42
CA ILE A 3 31.21 41.60 -56.93
C ILE A 3 30.72 42.05 -55.52
N ARG A 4 31.73 42.35 -54.65
CA ARG A 4 31.83 43.25 -53.47
C ARG A 4 32.01 42.49 -52.13
N SER A 5 32.96 42.78 -51.24
CA SER A 5 33.78 43.97 -50.93
C SER A 5 34.87 43.57 -49.89
N ALA A 6 36.16 43.90 -50.05
CA ALA A 6 36.92 44.99 -49.38
C ALA A 6 37.00 44.86 -47.83
N LEU A 7 38.11 45.01 -47.09
CA LEU A 7 39.40 45.68 -47.28
C LEU A 7 40.35 45.33 -46.08
N ALA A 8 41.65 45.62 -46.24
CA ALA A 8 42.63 46.05 -45.21
C ALA A 8 43.59 45.02 -44.53
N CYS A 9 44.74 44.82 -45.18
CA CYS A 9 46.11 45.16 -44.74
C CYS A 9 46.59 44.90 -43.29
N LEU A 10 47.62 44.04 -43.16
CA LEU A 10 49.02 44.40 -42.79
C LEU A 10 49.91 43.14 -43.01
N ALA A 11 50.60 43.00 -44.15
CA ALA A 11 52.02 43.35 -44.38
C ALA A 11 53.01 42.65 -43.41
N LEU A 12 53.62 41.54 -43.84
CA LEU A 12 54.99 41.40 -44.42
C LEU A 12 56.06 41.21 -43.31
N ALA A 13 56.56 39.99 -43.10
CA ALA A 13 57.66 39.35 -43.83
C ALA A 13 59.04 39.89 -43.46
N SER A 14 59.91 39.03 -42.92
CA SER A 14 61.19 38.67 -43.56
C SER A 14 62.07 37.84 -42.62
N THR A 15 62.49 36.72 -43.17
CA THR A 15 63.67 35.91 -42.84
C THR A 15 64.96 36.68 -43.07
N ALA A 16 66.00 36.47 -42.23
CA ALA A 16 67.39 36.21 -42.66
C ALA A 16 68.41 36.37 -41.52
N LEU A 17 69.28 35.36 -41.42
CA LEU A 17 70.73 35.38 -41.12
C LEU A 17 71.29 35.96 -39.79
N ASP A 18 72.05 35.08 -39.10
CA ASP A 18 73.12 35.36 -38.13
C ASP A 18 74.09 36.46 -38.62
N PRO A 19 74.87 37.16 -37.74
CA PRO A 19 76.19 36.64 -37.35
C PRO A 19 76.76 37.12 -35.98
N LEU A 20 77.98 36.65 -35.71
CA LEU A 20 78.98 37.08 -34.72
C LEU A 20 78.87 36.52 -33.29
N ILE A 21 79.75 35.58 -32.91
CA ILE A 21 81.19 35.80 -32.62
C ILE A 21 81.37 36.87 -31.53
N ALA A 22 81.44 36.41 -30.28
CA ALA A 22 82.16 37.11 -29.22
C ALA A 22 83.24 36.16 -28.70
N LEU A 23 84.48 36.55 -28.98
CA LEU A 23 85.71 35.88 -28.61
C LEU A 23 85.89 35.80 -27.10
N ALA A 24 86.46 34.67 -26.69
CA ALA A 24 87.60 34.53 -25.79
C ALA A 24 87.73 35.54 -24.63
N GLN A 25 87.57 35.01 -23.43
CA GLN A 25 88.52 35.22 -22.33
C GLN A 25 88.63 33.91 -21.54
N THR A 26 89.26 32.90 -22.13
CA THR A 26 89.97 31.89 -21.32
C THR A 26 91.18 32.59 -20.74
N ALA A 27 91.00 33.12 -19.52
CA ALA A 27 92.12 33.49 -18.69
C ALA A 27 92.97 32.23 -18.50
N VAL A 28 94.17 32.25 -19.07
CA VAL A 28 95.26 31.35 -18.70
C VAL A 28 95.52 31.62 -17.22
N ALA A 29 94.97 30.76 -16.37
CA ALA A 29 95.40 30.68 -14.99
C ALA A 29 96.86 30.23 -15.03
N GLN A 30 97.72 31.11 -14.53
CA GLN A 30 99.14 30.91 -14.40
C GLN A 30 99.43 29.53 -13.78
N ASP A 31 100.41 28.88 -14.39
CA ASP A 31 101.21 27.77 -13.87
C ASP A 31 101.28 27.80 -12.33
N ALA A 32 100.43 26.99 -11.71
CA ALA A 32 100.49 26.69 -10.31
C ALA A 32 100.99 25.26 -10.23
N GLY A 33 102.31 25.15 -10.02
CA GLY A 33 103.09 23.94 -10.20
C GLY A 33 102.36 22.70 -9.71
N ASP A 34 102.36 21.68 -10.56
CA ASP A 34 101.90 20.34 -10.24
C ASP A 34 102.61 19.84 -8.97
N VAL A 35 101.87 19.72 -7.87
CA VAL A 35 102.42 19.30 -6.58
C VAL A 35 102.13 17.82 -6.35
N VAL A 36 103.19 17.05 -6.14
CA VAL A 36 103.08 15.67 -5.64
C VAL A 36 103.15 15.71 -4.11
N ILE A 37 102.09 15.23 -3.45
CA ILE A 37 102.00 15.20 -1.99
C ILE A 37 102.30 13.78 -1.49
N ASN A 38 103.33 13.66 -0.65
CA ASN A 38 103.65 12.42 0.06
C ASN A 38 103.95 12.74 1.52
N MET A 39 102.97 12.51 2.39
CA MET A 39 103.04 12.76 3.83
C MET A 39 102.68 11.48 4.56
N ARG A 40 103.54 11.01 5.47
CA ARG A 40 103.32 9.77 6.23
C ARG A 40 103.43 10.05 7.71
N GLY A 41 102.37 9.76 8.46
CA GLY A 41 102.33 9.92 9.91
C GLY A 41 102.46 11.36 10.40
N VAL A 42 102.00 12.34 9.62
CA VAL A 42 102.09 13.78 9.98
C VAL A 42 100.81 14.21 10.69
N GLU A 43 100.91 15.13 11.65
CA GLU A 43 99.73 15.70 12.31
C GLU A 43 98.90 16.55 11.35
N ILE A 44 97.58 16.51 11.52
CA ILE A 44 96.64 17.21 10.64
C ILE A 44 96.82 18.75 10.68
N ALA A 45 97.36 19.28 11.77
CA ALA A 45 97.69 20.69 11.92
C ALA A 45 98.84 21.11 10.98
N ASP A 46 99.87 20.29 10.88
CA ASP A 46 101.02 20.53 9.99
C ASP A 46 100.62 20.36 8.52
N VAL A 47 99.77 19.36 8.23
CA VAL A 47 99.18 19.15 6.90
C VAL A 47 98.34 20.38 6.48
N ALA A 48 97.57 20.95 7.41
CA ALA A 48 96.77 22.14 7.14
C ALA A 48 97.63 23.39 6.89
N ASP A 49 98.73 23.60 7.61
CA ASP A 49 99.64 24.74 7.36
C ASP A 49 100.30 24.64 5.97
N GLN A 50 100.79 23.45 5.60
CA GLN A 50 101.38 23.23 4.28
C GLN A 50 100.37 23.46 3.15
N ILE A 51 99.13 22.97 3.32
CA ILE A 51 98.08 23.14 2.34
C ILE A 51 97.58 24.59 2.30
N SER A 52 97.61 25.32 3.41
CA SER A 52 97.35 26.77 3.45
C SER A 52 98.32 27.53 2.55
N ARG A 53 99.62 27.20 2.62
CA ARG A 53 100.68 27.80 1.81
C ARG A 53 100.56 27.44 0.33
N ILE A 54 100.28 26.17 0.02
CA ILE A 54 100.16 25.68 -1.36
C ILE A 54 98.91 26.26 -2.03
N THR A 55 97.79 26.33 -1.31
CA THR A 55 96.49 26.73 -1.89
C THR A 55 96.15 28.21 -1.70
N GLY A 56 96.96 28.96 -0.93
CA GLY A 56 96.73 30.36 -0.58
C GLY A 56 95.50 30.61 0.29
N ARG A 57 94.91 29.57 0.90
CA ARG A 57 93.67 29.67 1.68
C ARG A 57 93.97 29.85 3.16
N THR A 58 93.37 30.86 3.78
CA THR A 58 93.43 31.04 5.24
C THR A 58 92.62 29.95 5.93
N LEU A 59 93.28 29.15 6.78
CA LEU A 59 92.69 28.03 7.53
C LEU A 59 92.67 28.36 9.03
N ILE A 60 91.54 28.10 9.68
CA ILE A 60 91.35 28.24 11.13
C ILE A 60 91.05 26.84 11.67
N LEU A 61 91.93 26.32 12.52
CA LEU A 61 91.74 25.00 13.13
C LEU A 61 91.05 25.16 14.49
N ASP A 62 90.03 24.35 14.72
CA ASP A 62 89.41 24.20 16.03
C ASP A 62 90.34 23.36 16.95
N PRO A 63 90.49 23.69 18.24
CA PRO A 63 91.30 22.92 19.20
C PRO A 63 90.96 21.43 19.27
N ALA A 64 89.75 21.03 18.87
CA ALA A 64 89.30 19.65 18.83
C ALA A 64 89.87 18.82 17.66
N VAL A 65 90.57 19.44 16.71
CA VAL A 65 91.10 18.79 15.51
C VAL A 65 92.49 18.21 15.79
N LYS A 66 92.54 16.95 16.24
CA LYS A 66 93.78 16.19 16.48
C LYS A 66 93.72 14.86 15.75
N GLY A 67 94.81 14.49 15.06
CA GLY A 67 94.91 13.22 14.34
C GLY A 67 96.15 13.15 13.47
N VAL A 68 96.64 11.93 13.24
CA VAL A 68 97.73 11.64 12.32
C VAL A 68 97.16 11.20 10.97
N VAL A 69 97.72 11.72 9.88
CA VAL A 69 97.27 11.41 8.53
C VAL A 69 98.43 10.89 7.69
N THR A 70 98.12 9.90 6.86
CA THR A 70 98.99 9.46 5.77
C THR A 70 98.31 9.73 4.42
N VAL A 71 98.98 10.50 3.55
CA VAL A 71 98.52 10.87 2.21
C VAL A 71 99.62 10.55 1.21
N THR A 72 99.28 9.82 0.16
CA THR A 72 100.21 9.55 -0.96
C THR A 72 99.44 9.77 -2.25
N SER A 73 99.86 10.76 -3.05
CA SER A 73 99.36 10.96 -4.42
C SER A 73 100.37 10.40 -5.43
N ALA A 74 99.89 9.57 -6.37
CA ALA A 74 100.71 9.08 -7.48
C ALA A 74 100.68 10.01 -8.70
N THR A 75 99.63 10.83 -8.82
CA THR A 75 99.44 11.79 -9.92
C THR A 75 99.76 13.21 -9.44
N PRO A 76 100.37 14.05 -10.30
CA PRO A 76 100.51 15.47 -9.98
C PRO A 76 99.14 16.12 -9.88
N LEU A 77 98.93 16.92 -8.83
CA LEU A 77 97.64 17.55 -8.53
C LEU A 77 97.76 19.06 -8.68
N THR A 78 96.75 19.67 -9.31
CA THR A 78 96.57 21.13 -9.34
C THR A 78 96.21 21.65 -7.94
N PRO A 79 96.39 22.94 -7.63
CA PRO A 79 96.01 23.49 -6.31
C PRO A 79 94.53 23.29 -5.94
N ALA A 80 93.65 23.13 -6.93
CA ALA A 80 92.25 22.75 -6.72
C ALA A 80 92.11 21.26 -6.37
N GLY A 81 92.83 20.37 -7.05
CA GLY A 81 92.84 18.94 -6.75
C GLY A 81 93.47 18.62 -5.38
N VAL A 82 94.51 19.36 -4.98
CA VAL A 82 95.11 19.29 -3.63
C VAL A 82 94.07 19.60 -2.55
N TRP A 83 93.19 20.57 -2.80
CA TRP A 83 92.13 20.93 -1.87
C TRP A 83 91.05 19.86 -1.74
N GLU A 84 90.64 19.24 -2.84
CA GLU A 84 89.70 18.11 -2.81
C GLU A 84 90.28 16.90 -2.07
N LEU A 85 91.57 16.60 -2.29
CA LEU A 85 92.27 15.56 -1.56
C LEU A 85 92.32 15.86 -0.06
N PHE A 86 92.58 17.12 0.32
CA PHE A 86 92.57 17.55 1.72
C PHE A 86 91.19 17.38 2.37
N GLN A 87 90.12 17.75 1.66
CA GLN A 87 88.75 17.53 2.15
C GLN A 87 88.45 16.03 2.35
N SER A 88 88.96 15.17 1.46
CA SER A 88 88.83 13.72 1.59
C SER A 88 89.58 13.15 2.78
N VAL A 89 90.73 13.72 3.09
CA VAL A 89 91.54 13.38 4.26
C VAL A 89 90.87 13.82 5.57
N LEU A 90 90.33 15.05 5.59
CA LEU A 90 89.55 15.54 6.72
C LEU A 90 88.34 14.64 6.97
N ARG A 91 87.63 14.26 5.91
CA ARG A 91 86.50 13.33 5.95
C ARG A 91 86.87 11.98 6.55
N ALA A 92 87.98 11.37 6.12
CA ALA A 92 88.43 10.07 6.63
C ALA A 92 88.67 10.07 8.15
N ASN A 93 88.98 11.26 8.72
CA ASN A 93 89.20 11.46 10.14
C ASN A 93 88.02 12.14 10.87
N GLY A 94 86.86 12.29 10.21
CA GLY A 94 85.65 12.84 10.83
C GLY A 94 85.64 14.36 11.00
N PHE A 95 86.47 15.09 10.26
CA PHE A 95 86.51 16.55 10.23
C PHE A 95 85.93 17.10 8.91
N SER A 96 85.45 18.33 8.93
CA SER A 96 84.94 19.03 7.75
C SER A 96 85.43 20.47 7.71
N ALA A 97 85.76 20.94 6.51
CA ALA A 97 86.13 22.34 6.28
C ALA A 97 84.87 23.13 5.92
N VAL A 98 84.44 24.03 6.80
CA VAL A 98 83.31 24.94 6.59
C VAL A 98 83.83 26.33 6.26
N ARG A 99 83.28 26.95 5.22
CA ARG A 99 83.67 28.30 4.81
C ARG A 99 83.06 29.33 5.77
N SER A 100 83.91 30.16 6.38
CA SER A 100 83.50 31.27 7.26
C SER A 100 84.09 32.58 6.73
N GLY A 101 83.32 33.27 5.87
CA GLY A 101 83.76 34.49 5.20
C GLY A 101 84.93 34.24 4.23
N ARG A 102 86.10 34.82 4.53
CA ARG A 102 87.35 34.67 3.75
C ARG A 102 88.27 33.56 4.26
N ALA A 103 87.96 32.97 5.41
CA ALA A 103 88.73 31.88 6.00
C ALA A 103 87.92 30.56 5.98
N TRP A 104 88.63 29.45 6.00
CA TRP A 104 88.06 28.10 6.11
C TRP A 104 88.28 27.61 7.53
N ARG A 105 87.19 27.30 8.24
CA ARG A 105 87.26 26.75 9.59
C ARG A 105 87.14 25.23 9.52
N ILE A 106 88.12 24.52 10.07
CA ILE A 106 88.09 23.06 10.17
C ILE A 106 87.45 22.71 11.51
N VAL A 107 86.32 22.03 11.46
CA VAL A 107 85.55 21.62 12.64
C VAL A 107 85.28 20.11 12.60
N PRO A 108 85.03 19.47 13.75
CA PRO A 108 84.44 18.13 13.77
C PRO A 108 83.15 18.08 12.92
N ALA A 109 82.95 17.02 12.14
CA ALA A 109 81.83 16.91 11.21
C ALA A 109 80.44 17.05 11.87
N ALA A 110 80.33 16.67 13.15
CA ALA A 110 79.11 16.85 13.94
C ALA A 110 78.69 18.33 14.11
N ASN A 111 79.66 19.24 14.18
CA ASN A 111 79.40 20.68 14.33
C ASN A 111 79.21 21.37 12.96
N ALA A 112 79.66 20.74 11.87
CA ALA A 112 79.57 21.30 10.52
C ALA A 112 78.13 21.47 10.02
N VAL A 113 77.19 20.65 10.48
CA VAL A 113 75.77 20.66 10.08
C VAL A 113 75.04 21.92 10.54
N ARG A 114 75.46 22.50 11.67
CA ARG A 114 74.87 23.76 12.20
C ARG A 114 75.44 25.00 11.54
N ASP A 115 76.73 24.98 11.20
CA ASP A 115 77.46 26.15 10.72
C ASP A 115 77.55 26.23 9.18
N GLY A 116 77.26 25.14 8.44
CA GLY A 116 77.40 25.01 6.98
C GLY A 116 76.16 25.43 6.17
N GLY A 117 75.47 26.49 6.56
CA GLY A 117 74.10 26.80 6.11
C GLY A 117 73.91 27.64 4.83
N VAL A 118 74.87 27.80 3.92
CA VAL A 118 74.68 28.68 2.74
C VAL A 118 74.71 27.89 1.43
N PRO A 119 73.63 27.92 0.62
CA PRO A 119 73.61 27.25 -0.68
C PRO A 119 74.52 28.00 -1.68
N SER A 120 75.67 27.42 -2.00
CA SER A 120 76.53 27.92 -3.08
C SER A 120 76.15 27.28 -4.42
N ARG A 121 75.78 28.11 -5.42
CA ARG A 121 75.63 27.67 -6.82
C ARG A 121 77.03 27.37 -7.37
N GLY A 122 77.41 26.11 -7.36
CA GLY A 122 78.71 25.64 -7.86
C GLY A 122 79.50 24.77 -6.88
N ALA A 123 78.88 24.22 -5.83
CA ALA A 123 79.52 23.25 -4.95
C ALA A 123 80.03 22.03 -5.74
N ALA A 124 81.36 21.86 -5.75
CA ALA A 124 82.05 20.74 -6.37
C ALA A 124 82.53 19.77 -5.28
N GLY A 125 82.37 18.47 -5.54
CA GLY A 125 82.89 17.38 -4.72
C GLY A 125 82.32 17.32 -3.30
N GLN A 126 83.23 17.50 -2.33
CA GLN A 126 83.09 17.01 -0.96
C GLN A 126 82.53 18.03 0.05
N GLU A 127 81.95 19.14 -0.41
CA GLU A 127 81.34 20.19 0.41
C GLU A 127 80.02 19.73 1.05
N LEU A 128 79.74 20.21 2.27
CA LEU A 128 78.46 19.99 2.95
C LEU A 128 77.40 20.95 2.40
N VAL A 129 76.28 20.43 1.90
CA VAL A 129 75.22 21.21 1.27
C VAL A 129 73.85 20.78 1.79
N THR A 130 72.99 21.77 2.06
CA THR A 130 71.57 21.55 2.33
C THR A 130 70.75 21.84 1.07
N ARG A 131 69.97 20.86 0.59
CA ARG A 131 69.11 20.98 -0.58
C ARG A 131 67.68 20.55 -0.30
N MET A 132 66.73 21.31 -0.84
CA MET A 132 65.31 20.98 -0.84
C MET A 132 64.93 20.29 -2.17
N VAL A 133 64.33 19.10 -2.09
CA VAL A 133 63.80 18.33 -3.24
C VAL A 133 62.28 18.27 -3.13
N ARG A 134 61.55 18.79 -4.13
CA ARG A 134 60.07 18.75 -4.16
C ARG A 134 59.58 17.42 -4.74
N LEU A 135 58.45 16.93 -4.22
CA LEU A 135 57.80 15.68 -4.60
C LEU A 135 56.35 15.95 -5.06
N ALA A 136 55.91 15.32 -6.15
CA ALA A 136 54.60 15.55 -6.77
C ALA A 136 53.55 14.48 -6.45
N ASN A 137 53.94 13.20 -6.41
CA ASN A 137 53.03 12.06 -6.33
C ASN A 137 53.11 11.33 -4.99
N VAL A 138 54.31 11.21 -4.41
CA VAL A 138 54.54 10.44 -3.18
C VAL A 138 54.62 11.37 -1.96
N PRO A 139 54.02 11.02 -0.80
CA PRO A 139 54.17 11.78 0.43
C PRO A 139 55.64 11.88 0.88
N SER A 140 56.08 13.07 1.28
CA SER A 140 57.45 13.33 1.72
C SER A 140 57.89 12.47 2.90
N ALA A 141 56.97 12.10 3.79
CA ALA A 141 57.24 11.22 4.92
C ALA A 141 57.67 9.80 4.50
N ASP A 142 57.11 9.27 3.42
CA ASP A 142 57.42 7.91 2.94
C ASP A 142 58.78 7.90 2.23
N VAL A 143 59.04 8.91 1.39
CA VAL A 143 60.35 9.07 0.74
C VAL A 143 61.46 9.27 1.77
N ALA A 144 61.21 10.07 2.82
CA ALA A 144 62.19 10.28 3.88
C ALA A 144 62.55 8.97 4.60
N ARG A 145 61.61 8.07 4.86
CA ARG A 145 61.89 6.75 5.47
C ARG A 145 62.81 5.89 4.61
N VAL A 146 62.62 5.91 3.30
CA VAL A 146 63.42 5.12 2.34
C VAL A 146 64.83 5.69 2.20
N VAL A 147 64.98 7.01 2.24
CA VAL A 147 66.25 7.71 2.00
C VAL A 147 67.11 7.86 3.25
N ARG A 148 66.51 7.88 4.45
CA ARG A 148 67.22 8.07 5.74
C ARG A 148 68.45 7.16 5.95
N PRO A 149 68.47 5.86 5.55
CA PRO A 149 69.65 5.01 5.70
C PRO A 149 70.81 5.35 4.76
N LEU A 150 70.55 6.11 3.69
CA LEU A 150 71.53 6.44 2.65
C LEU A 150 72.33 7.72 2.95
N VAL A 151 72.00 8.38 4.06
CA VAL A 151 72.62 9.63 4.49
C VAL A 151 73.81 9.32 5.40
N ALA A 152 74.86 10.14 5.35
CA ALA A 152 76.01 9.98 6.23
C ALA A 152 75.61 10.05 7.72
N THR A 153 76.42 9.49 8.63
CA THR A 153 76.13 9.43 10.08
C THR A 153 75.80 10.79 10.71
N PHE A 154 76.29 11.88 10.11
CA PHE A 154 76.06 13.26 10.55
C PHE A 154 75.05 14.01 9.66
N GLY A 155 74.60 13.45 8.54
CA GLY A 155 73.63 14.10 7.67
C GLY A 155 72.20 13.95 8.19
N SER A 156 71.31 14.86 7.77
CA SER A 156 69.90 14.87 8.17
C SER A 156 68.96 14.89 6.96
N VAL A 157 67.82 14.23 7.11
CA VAL A 157 66.71 14.25 6.14
C VAL A 157 65.44 14.59 6.90
N GLU A 158 64.85 15.74 6.58
CA GLU A 158 63.61 16.18 7.20
C GLU A 158 62.50 16.25 6.14
N PRO A 159 61.39 15.51 6.31
CA PRO A 159 60.23 15.64 5.44
C PRO A 159 59.44 16.93 5.76
N MET A 160 59.11 17.67 4.72
CA MET A 160 58.17 18.79 4.77
C MET A 160 56.83 18.34 4.17
N THR A 161 55.76 18.46 4.96
CA THR A 161 54.40 18.08 4.53
C THR A 161 53.74 19.16 3.67
N SER A 162 54.13 20.43 3.84
CA SER A 162 53.64 21.56 3.03
C SER A 162 54.73 22.63 2.89
N PRO A 163 55.32 22.85 1.70
CA PRO A 163 55.14 22.10 0.44
C PRO A 163 55.71 20.67 0.53
N ASN A 164 55.07 19.71 -0.13
CA ASN A 164 55.51 18.30 -0.17
C ASN A 164 56.94 18.18 -0.72
N ALA A 165 57.93 18.13 0.17
CA ALA A 165 59.35 18.17 -0.17
C ALA A 165 60.18 17.50 0.92
N ILE A 166 61.39 17.06 0.58
CA ILE A 166 62.38 16.61 1.55
C ILE A 166 63.55 17.59 1.58
N VAL A 167 63.99 17.96 2.77
CA VAL A 167 65.22 18.74 2.97
C VAL A 167 66.31 17.77 3.35
N VAL A 168 67.38 17.73 2.57
CA VAL A 168 68.51 16.82 2.74
C VAL A 168 69.76 17.63 2.99
N THR A 169 70.46 17.36 4.09
CA THR A 169 71.76 17.94 4.42
C THR A 169 72.81 16.84 4.44
N ASP A 170 73.68 16.84 3.44
CA ASP A 170 74.79 15.89 3.32
C ASP A 170 75.87 16.45 2.37
N TYR A 171 76.90 15.66 2.05
CA TYR A 171 77.88 16.00 1.03
C TYR A 171 77.22 16.20 -0.34
N ALA A 172 77.73 17.16 -1.12
CA ALA A 172 77.16 17.53 -2.41
C ALA A 172 76.98 16.33 -3.38
N ASP A 173 77.93 15.39 -3.40
CA ASP A 173 77.82 14.18 -4.22
C ASP A 173 76.73 13.21 -3.73
N ASN A 174 76.56 13.06 -2.41
CA ASN A 174 75.51 12.19 -1.86
C ASN A 174 74.12 12.81 -2.04
N VAL A 175 73.99 14.13 -1.89
CA VAL A 175 72.75 14.87 -2.16
C VAL A 175 72.28 14.66 -3.60
N ARG A 176 73.18 14.66 -4.60
CA ARG A 176 72.83 14.36 -6.00
C ARG A 176 72.30 12.93 -6.18
N ARG A 177 72.92 11.95 -5.51
CA ARG A 177 72.48 10.54 -5.53
C ARG A 177 71.10 10.38 -4.90
N ILE A 178 70.88 11.01 -3.74
CA ILE A 178 69.60 11.02 -3.02
C ILE A 178 68.52 11.68 -3.87
N GLU A 179 68.82 12.80 -4.53
CA GLU A 179 67.90 13.50 -5.43
C GLU A 179 67.46 12.62 -6.60
N ALA A 180 68.36 11.85 -7.21
CA ALA A 180 68.03 10.93 -8.29
C ALA A 180 67.08 9.81 -7.84
N ILE A 181 67.33 9.22 -6.65
CA ILE A 181 66.48 8.19 -6.06
C ILE A 181 65.10 8.75 -5.70
N ALA A 182 65.05 9.95 -5.10
CA ALA A 182 63.81 10.62 -4.76
C ALA A 182 62.95 10.90 -6.00
N ARG A 183 63.55 11.35 -7.12
CA ARG A 183 62.83 11.56 -8.38
C ARG A 183 62.35 10.25 -9.02
N GLN A 184 63.13 9.17 -8.91
CA GLN A 184 62.72 7.86 -9.42
C GLN A 184 61.54 7.28 -8.63
N LEU A 185 61.51 7.50 -7.31
CA LEU A 185 60.37 7.14 -6.46
C LEU A 185 59.13 8.00 -6.78
N ASP A 186 59.31 9.30 -6.99
CA ASP A 186 58.22 10.23 -7.32
C ASP A 186 57.63 10.00 -8.73
N GLY A 187 58.40 9.43 -9.66
CA GLY A 187 57.93 9.04 -11.00
C GLY A 187 57.02 7.81 -11.03
N GLY A 188 56.88 7.09 -9.91
CA GLY A 188 56.11 5.85 -9.82
C GLY A 188 54.67 6.05 -9.35
N SER A 189 53.70 5.70 -10.20
CA SER A 189 52.28 5.46 -9.85
C SER A 189 51.55 6.59 -9.09
N GLY A 190 51.37 7.74 -9.74
CA GLY A 190 50.34 8.70 -9.35
C GLY A 190 48.92 8.12 -9.57
N ALA A 191 47.96 8.52 -8.74
CA ALA A 191 46.55 8.16 -8.93
C ALA A 191 45.97 8.83 -10.18
N THR A 192 45.45 8.03 -11.12
CA THR A 192 44.75 8.51 -12.33
C THR A 192 43.23 8.42 -12.15
N PHE A 193 42.49 9.24 -12.90
CA PHE A 193 41.03 9.18 -12.96
C PHE A 193 40.58 8.68 -14.34
N ALA A 194 39.53 7.87 -14.37
CA ALA A 194 38.85 7.47 -15.60
C ALA A 194 37.35 7.53 -15.41
N THR A 195 36.66 7.94 -16.48
CA THR A 195 35.19 7.97 -16.55
C THR A 195 34.73 6.93 -17.56
N ILE A 196 33.74 6.12 -17.19
CA ILE A 196 33.15 5.09 -18.04
C ILE A 196 31.65 5.37 -18.16
N VAL A 197 31.13 5.46 -19.38
CA VAL A 197 29.70 5.59 -19.66
C VAL A 197 29.10 4.19 -19.87
N LEU A 198 28.05 3.84 -19.14
CA LEU A 198 27.36 2.54 -19.25
C LEU A 198 26.17 2.65 -20.22
N LYS A 199 25.97 1.62 -21.05
CA LYS A 199 24.87 1.58 -22.03
C LYS A 199 23.62 0.85 -21.55
N ASN A 200 23.79 -0.25 -20.82
CA ASN A 200 22.73 -1.17 -20.43
C ASN A 200 22.57 -1.24 -18.90
N GLY A 201 23.68 -1.23 -18.16
CA GLY A 201 23.67 -1.30 -16.69
C GLY A 201 23.42 0.06 -16.01
N ASN A 202 22.84 0.03 -14.80
CA ASN A 202 22.71 1.20 -13.94
C ASN A 202 24.05 1.52 -13.25
N ALA A 203 24.51 2.77 -13.35
CA ALA A 203 25.76 3.23 -12.76
C ALA A 203 25.85 3.03 -11.24
N ALA A 204 24.73 3.14 -10.50
CA ALA A 204 24.72 2.93 -9.06
C ALA A 204 25.05 1.47 -8.69
N ASP A 205 24.38 0.52 -9.35
CA ASP A 205 24.52 -0.92 -9.08
C ASP A 205 25.90 -1.42 -9.52
N VAL A 206 26.38 -0.96 -10.69
CA VAL A 206 27.72 -1.29 -11.17
C VAL A 206 28.80 -0.69 -10.27
N ALA A 207 28.60 0.53 -9.75
CA ALA A 207 29.54 1.12 -8.81
C ALA A 207 29.60 0.37 -7.48
N GLN A 208 28.47 -0.10 -6.94
CA GLN A 208 28.45 -0.94 -5.74
C GLN A 208 29.14 -2.29 -5.99
N ALA A 209 28.87 -2.94 -7.12
CA ALA A 209 29.54 -4.18 -7.49
C ALA A 209 31.06 -3.99 -7.63
N LEU A 210 31.49 -2.91 -8.27
CA LEU A 210 32.90 -2.54 -8.40
C LEU A 210 33.52 -2.21 -7.03
N GLN A 211 32.79 -1.55 -6.13
CA GLN A 211 33.26 -1.22 -4.79
C GLN A 211 33.49 -2.49 -3.95
N ASN A 212 32.61 -3.49 -4.10
CA ASN A 212 32.74 -4.78 -3.44
C ASN A 212 33.92 -5.61 -3.98
N VAL A 213 34.21 -5.50 -5.28
CA VAL A 213 35.29 -6.27 -5.93
C VAL A 213 36.66 -5.61 -5.79
N LEU A 214 36.74 -4.28 -5.95
CA LEU A 214 38.01 -3.53 -5.82
C LEU A 214 38.35 -3.18 -4.36
N GLY A 215 37.45 -3.49 -3.42
CA GLY A 215 37.59 -3.22 -1.99
C GLY A 215 37.30 -1.77 -1.61
N GLU A 216 36.83 -1.55 -0.38
CA GLU A 216 36.81 -0.22 0.22
C GLU A 216 38.23 0.28 0.39
N GLY A 217 38.60 1.32 -0.36
CA GLY A 217 39.90 1.98 -0.25
C GLY A 217 40.12 2.61 1.14
N GLY A 218 40.37 1.79 2.15
CA GLY A 218 40.53 2.18 3.55
C GLY A 218 41.94 2.68 3.88
N GLN A 219 41.99 3.83 4.56
CA GLN A 219 43.08 4.49 5.31
C GLN A 219 44.47 4.72 4.68
N ASN A 220 44.95 3.90 3.75
CA ASN A 220 46.30 4.02 3.15
C ASN A 220 46.32 4.58 1.72
N GLY A 221 45.23 5.22 1.27
CA GLY A 221 45.21 6.01 0.01
C GLY A 221 45.48 5.24 -1.30
N THR A 222 45.60 3.91 -1.24
CA THR A 222 46.12 3.06 -2.34
C THR A 222 45.04 2.23 -3.04
N GLY A 223 43.80 2.19 -2.50
CA GLY A 223 42.66 1.52 -3.13
C GLY A 223 41.94 2.38 -4.17
N ALA A 224 41.38 1.76 -5.20
CA ALA A 224 40.55 2.45 -6.17
C ALA A 224 39.24 2.92 -5.52
N ARG A 225 38.92 4.21 -5.69
CA ARG A 225 37.64 4.80 -5.27
C ARG A 225 36.71 4.82 -6.46
N VAL A 226 35.51 4.28 -6.28
CA VAL A 226 34.46 4.26 -7.31
C VAL A 226 33.33 5.18 -6.86
N ALA A 227 32.85 6.02 -7.78
CA ALA A 227 31.68 6.85 -7.59
C ALA A 227 30.77 6.75 -8.82
N ALA A 228 29.46 6.81 -8.62
CA ALA A 228 28.48 6.82 -9.71
C ALA A 228 27.86 8.21 -9.86
N ASP A 229 27.72 8.67 -11.09
CA ASP A 229 26.79 9.74 -11.47
C ASP A 229 25.59 9.12 -12.19
N GLY A 230 24.49 8.94 -11.45
CA GLY A 230 23.25 8.37 -11.98
C GLY A 230 22.56 9.25 -13.03
N ARG A 231 22.87 10.55 -13.10
CA ARG A 231 22.26 11.45 -14.09
C ARG A 231 22.84 11.24 -15.48
N SER A 232 24.14 11.03 -15.56
CA SER A 232 24.86 10.77 -16.82
C SER A 232 25.07 9.27 -17.09
N ASN A 233 24.59 8.41 -16.19
CA ASN A 233 24.85 6.98 -16.15
C ASN A 233 26.36 6.67 -16.33
N THR A 234 27.21 7.43 -15.62
CA THR A 234 28.67 7.28 -15.68
C THR A 234 29.24 6.80 -14.36
N VAL A 235 30.24 5.92 -14.44
CA VAL A 235 31.03 5.47 -13.31
C VAL A 235 32.39 6.14 -13.37
N ILE A 236 32.76 6.80 -12.28
CA ILE A 236 34.01 7.53 -12.11
C ILE A 236 34.90 6.70 -11.19
N ILE A 237 36.09 6.36 -11.67
CA ILE A 237 37.05 5.53 -10.93
C ILE A 237 38.34 6.33 -10.76
N ARG A 238 38.84 6.37 -9.52
CA ARG A 238 40.13 6.99 -9.18
C ARG A 238 41.02 5.97 -8.51
N GLY A 239 42.19 5.67 -9.08
CA GLY A 239 43.09 4.66 -8.51
C GLY A 239 44.43 4.58 -9.24
N THR A 240 45.19 3.51 -8.99
CA THR A 240 46.39 3.22 -9.78
C THR A 240 46.02 2.88 -11.22
N PRO A 241 46.91 3.11 -12.21
CA PRO A 241 46.62 2.76 -13.60
C PRO A 241 46.23 1.29 -13.81
N ALA A 242 46.77 0.38 -13.00
CA ALA A 242 46.41 -1.04 -13.00
C ALA A 242 44.96 -1.27 -12.51
N ALA A 243 44.58 -0.65 -11.38
CA ALA A 243 43.24 -0.79 -10.82
C ALA A 243 42.16 -0.18 -11.72
N VAL A 244 42.45 0.93 -12.40
CA VAL A 244 41.55 1.55 -13.38
C VAL A 244 41.33 0.64 -14.60
N ALA A 245 42.39 -0.05 -15.08
CA ALA A 245 42.28 -0.98 -16.19
C ALA A 245 41.46 -2.23 -15.84
N GLU A 246 41.61 -2.73 -14.60
CA GLU A 246 40.82 -3.84 -14.07
C GLU A 246 39.34 -3.47 -13.90
N ALA A 247 39.06 -2.32 -13.26
CA ALA A 247 37.71 -1.79 -13.13
C ALA A 247 37.03 -1.59 -14.49
N ARG A 248 37.77 -1.16 -15.53
CA ARG A 248 37.25 -1.05 -16.89
C ARG A 248 36.83 -2.41 -17.48
N LYS A 249 37.61 -3.46 -17.26
CA LYS A 249 37.27 -4.81 -17.74
C LYS A 249 36.02 -5.33 -17.03
N ILE A 250 35.94 -5.17 -15.71
CA ILE A 250 34.77 -5.59 -14.91
C ILE A 250 33.53 -4.80 -15.35
N ALA A 251 33.62 -3.47 -15.46
CA ALA A 251 32.52 -2.63 -15.92
C ALA A 251 32.00 -3.06 -17.31
N THR A 252 32.90 -3.38 -18.24
CA THR A 252 32.53 -3.85 -19.59
C THR A 252 31.87 -5.23 -19.55
N SER A 253 32.30 -6.12 -18.65
CA SER A 253 31.68 -7.43 -18.48
C SER A 253 30.29 -7.39 -17.84
N LEU A 254 30.03 -6.36 -17.01
CA LEU A 254 28.74 -6.11 -16.37
C LEU A 254 27.76 -5.34 -17.27
N ASP A 255 28.25 -4.59 -18.26
CA ASP A 255 27.43 -3.81 -19.20
C ASP A 255 26.88 -4.64 -20.39
N GLN A 256 26.36 -5.84 -20.11
CA GLN A 256 25.76 -6.72 -21.14
C GLN A 256 24.27 -6.41 -21.37
N PRO A 257 23.79 -6.51 -22.63
CA PRO A 257 22.37 -6.39 -22.94
C PRO A 257 21.60 -7.58 -22.32
N GLY A 258 20.61 -7.28 -21.48
CA GLY A 258 19.81 -8.28 -20.77
C GLY A 258 19.92 -8.23 -19.23
N GLY A 259 20.81 -7.40 -18.69
CA GLY A 259 20.86 -7.15 -17.25
C GLY A 259 19.58 -6.44 -16.77
N ALA A 260 18.84 -7.09 -15.87
CA ALA A 260 17.87 -6.59 -14.88
C ALA A 260 17.18 -5.24 -15.09
N THR A 261 16.96 -4.80 -16.33
CA THR A 261 16.25 -3.54 -16.60
C THR A 261 14.77 -3.81 -16.38
N PRO A 262 14.12 -3.10 -15.43
CA PRO A 262 12.71 -3.31 -15.17
C PRO A 262 11.90 -2.79 -16.36
N ILE A 263 11.30 -3.71 -17.11
CA ILE A 263 10.39 -3.38 -18.20
C ILE A 263 8.96 -3.26 -17.64
N THR A 264 8.13 -2.45 -18.27
CA THR A 264 6.69 -2.32 -17.91
C THR A 264 5.86 -3.02 -18.97
N ARG A 265 4.97 -3.93 -18.55
CA ARG A 265 3.99 -4.63 -19.40
C ARG A 265 2.58 -4.44 -18.83
N MET A 266 1.64 -4.18 -19.72
CA MET A 266 0.22 -4.06 -19.38
C MET A 266 -0.51 -5.33 -19.82
N PHE A 267 -1.26 -5.93 -18.90
CA PHE A 267 -2.11 -7.08 -19.16
C PHE A 267 -3.58 -6.63 -19.09
N ARG A 268 -4.32 -6.75 -20.18
CA ARG A 268 -5.77 -6.49 -20.18
C ARG A 268 -6.49 -7.75 -19.73
N LEU A 269 -7.44 -7.59 -18.82
CA LEU A 269 -8.26 -8.68 -18.29
C LEU A 269 -9.58 -8.75 -19.04
N ASN A 270 -10.07 -9.97 -19.29
CA ASN A 270 -11.32 -10.20 -20.03
C ASN A 270 -12.51 -10.48 -19.11
N TYR A 271 -12.26 -11.14 -17.96
CA TYR A 271 -13.30 -11.65 -17.06
C TYR A 271 -13.10 -11.21 -15.61
N ALA A 272 -11.86 -11.05 -15.17
CA ALA A 272 -11.54 -10.63 -13.81
C ALA A 272 -11.42 -9.11 -13.69
N ASP A 273 -11.64 -8.61 -12.47
CA ASP A 273 -11.55 -7.18 -12.15
C ASP A 273 -10.10 -6.83 -11.75
N ALA A 274 -9.52 -5.80 -12.40
CA ALA A 274 -8.11 -5.43 -12.20
C ALA A 274 -7.72 -5.13 -10.75
N GLU A 275 -8.64 -4.57 -9.97
CA GLU A 275 -8.44 -4.27 -8.54
C GLU A 275 -8.32 -5.56 -7.72
N THR A 276 -9.25 -6.51 -7.93
CA THR A 276 -9.28 -7.78 -7.21
C THR A 276 -8.06 -8.65 -7.57
N VAL A 277 -7.70 -8.72 -8.85
CA VAL A 277 -6.51 -9.47 -9.30
C VAL A 277 -5.24 -8.88 -8.71
N THR A 278 -5.12 -7.54 -8.68
CA THR A 278 -3.93 -6.89 -8.11
C THR A 278 -3.80 -7.16 -6.61
N GLU A 279 -4.90 -7.20 -5.87
CA GLU A 279 -4.90 -7.56 -4.45
C GLU A 279 -4.42 -9.00 -4.23
N VAL A 280 -4.92 -9.96 -5.01
CA VAL A 280 -4.48 -11.37 -4.95
C VAL A 280 -3.00 -11.49 -5.29
N LEU A 281 -2.53 -10.82 -6.34
CA LEU A 281 -1.11 -10.81 -6.73
C LEU A 281 -0.23 -10.21 -5.62
N ARG A 282 -0.67 -9.14 -4.95
CA ARG A 282 0.06 -8.58 -3.80
C ARG A 282 0.16 -9.56 -2.63
N GLY A 283 -0.92 -10.28 -2.34
CA GLY A 283 -0.93 -11.31 -1.29
C GLY A 283 0.09 -12.43 -1.56
N VAL A 284 0.21 -12.88 -2.81
CA VAL A 284 1.19 -13.91 -3.22
C VAL A 284 2.63 -13.39 -3.17
N LEU A 285 2.85 -12.09 -3.45
CA LEU A 285 4.18 -11.47 -3.47
C LEU A 285 4.70 -11.02 -2.10
N GLY A 286 4.06 -11.41 -1.00
CA GLY A 286 4.68 -11.40 0.32
C GLY A 286 4.52 -10.11 1.13
N GLN A 287 3.35 -9.48 1.09
CA GLN A 287 2.96 -8.53 2.14
C GLN A 287 1.65 -8.98 2.77
N GLY A 288 1.75 -9.62 3.94
CA GLY A 288 0.60 -10.02 4.75
C GLY A 288 0.67 -9.41 6.14
N GLU A 289 0.60 -8.09 6.26
CA GLU A 289 -0.12 -7.51 7.40
C GLU A 289 -1.55 -7.22 6.91
N SER A 290 -2.45 -8.16 7.26
CA SER A 290 -3.91 -8.07 7.17
C SER A 290 -4.50 -7.98 5.76
N ALA A 291 -4.87 -9.15 5.23
CA ALA A 291 -5.79 -9.26 4.10
C ALA A 291 -7.23 -8.90 4.55
N ASP A 292 -7.57 -7.61 4.51
CA ASP A 292 -8.95 -7.15 4.65
C ASP A 292 -9.69 -7.32 3.33
N ASN A 293 -10.46 -8.40 3.22
CA ASN A 293 -11.33 -8.65 2.08
C ASN A 293 -12.25 -7.43 1.79
N PRO A 294 -12.26 -6.86 0.57
CA PRO A 294 -13.07 -5.70 0.21
C PRO A 294 -14.58 -5.93 0.41
N ILE A 295 -15.03 -7.19 0.34
CA ILE A 295 -16.42 -7.57 0.59
C ILE A 295 -16.77 -7.38 2.08
N ALA A 296 -15.84 -7.64 3.00
CA ALA A 296 -16.05 -7.43 4.43
C ALA A 296 -16.16 -5.93 4.79
N ARG A 297 -15.45 -5.05 4.07
CA ARG A 297 -15.57 -3.59 4.21
C ARG A 297 -16.95 -3.09 3.78
N SER A 298 -17.47 -3.57 2.64
CA SER A 298 -18.81 -3.18 2.17
C SER A 298 -19.94 -3.56 3.13
N LEU A 299 -19.79 -4.69 3.84
CA LEU A 299 -20.73 -5.15 4.87
C LEU A 299 -20.62 -4.32 6.17
N SER A 300 -19.43 -3.79 6.49
CA SER A 300 -19.23 -2.91 7.64
C SER A 300 -19.77 -1.48 7.41
N GLU A 301 -19.70 -0.97 6.17
CA GLU A 301 -20.29 0.32 5.80
C GLU A 301 -21.82 0.29 5.77
N SER A 302 -22.43 -0.87 5.42
CA SER A 302 -23.88 -1.03 5.47
C SER A 302 -24.44 -1.14 6.90
N SER A 303 -23.58 -1.23 7.91
CA SER A 303 -23.95 -1.32 9.34
C SER A 303 -23.90 0.05 10.07
N GLY A 304 -23.72 1.15 9.32
CA GLY A 304 -23.50 2.49 9.86
C GLY A 304 -24.70 3.08 10.60
N ASN A 305 -24.62 3.07 11.93
CA ASN A 305 -25.53 3.76 12.85
C ASN A 305 -25.70 5.27 12.47
N PRO A 306 -26.92 5.77 12.24
CA PRO A 306 -27.16 7.12 11.68
C PRO A 306 -26.87 8.30 12.64
N PHE A 307 -26.48 8.04 13.89
CA PHE A 307 -26.28 9.08 14.90
C PHE A 307 -24.93 9.82 14.82
N ALA A 308 -23.94 9.29 14.10
CA ALA A 308 -22.59 9.90 14.03
C ALA A 308 -22.46 11.03 12.98
N ARG A 309 -23.47 11.25 12.12
CA ARG A 309 -23.41 12.27 11.05
C ARG A 309 -23.82 13.67 11.50
N LEU A 310 -24.51 13.81 12.64
CA LEU A 310 -25.02 15.11 13.08
C LEU A 310 -23.98 15.96 13.83
N SER A 311 -22.91 15.36 14.39
CA SER A 311 -21.87 16.08 15.13
C SER A 311 -20.82 16.77 14.26
N ALA A 312 -20.84 16.53 12.93
CA ALA A 312 -19.87 17.11 11.99
C ALA A 312 -20.36 18.42 11.33
N GLN A 313 -21.62 18.84 11.57
CA GLN A 313 -22.23 19.99 10.88
C GLN A 313 -22.32 21.26 11.76
N SER A 314 -21.64 21.32 12.90
CA SER A 314 -21.62 22.51 13.78
C SER A 314 -20.27 23.24 13.87
N GLN A 315 -19.27 22.86 13.06
CA GLN A 315 -17.97 23.55 12.99
C GLN A 315 -17.78 24.22 11.62
N GLY A 316 -18.54 25.28 11.35
CA GLY A 316 -18.43 26.01 10.08
C GLY A 316 -18.98 27.43 10.07
N ILE A 317 -19.34 28.01 11.23
CA ILE A 317 -19.95 29.35 11.31
C ILE A 317 -19.24 30.16 12.41
N SER A 318 -17.95 30.42 12.24
CA SER A 318 -17.19 31.31 13.14
C SER A 318 -16.09 32.02 12.37
N SER A 319 -16.47 32.83 11.38
CA SER A 319 -15.55 33.79 10.75
C SER A 319 -16.29 34.88 9.97
N LEU A 320 -17.24 35.59 10.58
CA LEU A 320 -17.67 36.91 10.09
C LEU A 320 -18.27 37.69 11.26
N THR A 321 -17.56 38.74 11.69
CA THR A 321 -18.02 40.05 12.23
C THR A 321 -17.18 40.50 13.42
N GLY A 322 -16.45 41.60 13.19
CA GLY A 322 -15.71 42.32 14.21
C GLY A 322 -16.49 43.55 14.71
N GLY A 323 -16.03 44.06 15.86
CA GLY A 323 -16.23 45.44 16.31
C GLY A 323 -17.27 45.62 17.42
N GLY A 324 -16.81 46.00 18.62
CA GLY A 324 -17.69 46.52 19.68
C GLY A 324 -17.15 46.37 21.10
N SER A 325 -16.48 47.41 21.58
CA SER A 325 -16.02 47.59 22.97
C SER A 325 -17.18 47.89 23.94
N SER A 326 -17.17 47.32 25.16
CA SER A 326 -17.10 48.07 26.44
C SER A 326 -17.67 47.30 27.66
N THR A 327 -16.85 47.32 28.73
CA THR A 327 -17.18 47.57 30.16
C THR A 327 -17.84 46.52 31.07
N THR A 328 -17.03 46.12 32.06
CA THR A 328 -17.31 46.10 33.52
C THR A 328 -17.81 44.80 34.18
N GLY A 329 -16.95 44.24 35.05
CA GLY A 329 -17.39 43.86 36.41
C GLY A 329 -17.08 42.44 36.91
N GLY A 330 -16.00 42.28 37.69
CA GLY A 330 -16.08 41.64 39.02
C GLY A 330 -15.97 40.11 39.21
N SER A 331 -14.73 39.63 39.37
CA SER A 331 -14.20 38.91 40.55
C SER A 331 -14.54 37.43 40.90
N ILE A 332 -13.46 36.72 41.32
CA ILE A 332 -13.30 35.60 42.27
C ILE A 332 -13.43 34.15 41.73
N GLY A 333 -12.26 33.54 41.48
CA GLY A 333 -11.66 32.60 42.45
C GLY A 333 -12.19 31.17 42.59
N ASN A 334 -11.33 30.24 42.14
CA ASN A 334 -10.92 28.99 42.81
C ASN A 334 -11.51 27.63 42.33
N THR A 335 -10.61 26.90 41.67
CA THR A 335 -10.27 25.46 41.80
C THR A 335 -11.37 24.40 41.92
N GLY A 336 -11.38 23.52 40.91
CA GLY A 336 -11.87 22.15 41.02
C GLY A 336 -11.30 21.32 39.87
N ASN A 337 -10.25 20.54 40.16
CA ASN A 337 -9.75 19.48 39.30
C ASN A 337 -10.91 18.56 38.86
N SER A 338 -10.99 18.25 37.57
CA SER A 338 -11.56 16.97 37.13
C SER A 338 -10.78 16.43 35.95
N ALA A 339 -10.42 15.16 36.15
CA ALA A 339 -9.66 14.32 35.26
C ALA A 339 -10.33 14.23 33.89
N ASN A 340 -9.53 14.40 32.84
CA ASN A 340 -9.92 14.13 31.48
C ASN A 340 -9.43 12.71 31.14
N PRO A 341 -10.31 11.71 30.94
CA PRO A 341 -9.88 10.42 30.44
C PRO A 341 -9.46 10.56 28.97
N THR A 342 -8.23 10.16 28.70
CA THR A 342 -7.67 9.94 27.37
C THR A 342 -8.56 9.02 26.53
N GLN A 343 -9.09 9.55 25.42
CA GLN A 343 -9.58 8.75 24.30
C GLN A 343 -8.60 8.84 23.12
N PRO A 344 -8.36 7.73 22.40
CA PRO A 344 -7.37 7.63 21.34
C PRO A 344 -7.75 8.51 20.15
N GLN A 345 -6.81 9.35 19.74
CA GLN A 345 -6.90 10.23 18.60
C GLN A 345 -6.75 9.40 17.30
N MET A 346 -7.86 8.97 16.72
CA MET A 346 -7.88 8.44 15.35
C MET A 346 -7.78 9.63 14.39
N THR A 347 -6.63 9.75 13.74
CA THR A 347 -6.41 10.65 12.61
C THR A 347 -7.30 10.22 11.45
N ASN A 348 -8.29 11.03 11.10
CA ASN A 348 -9.09 10.84 9.90
C ASN A 348 -8.27 11.30 8.69
N SER A 349 -7.37 10.44 8.22
CA SER A 349 -6.71 10.58 6.93
C SER A 349 -7.72 10.21 5.83
N PRO A 350 -7.71 10.89 4.66
CA PRO A 350 -8.52 10.47 3.51
C PRO A 350 -8.17 9.03 3.13
N ALA A 351 -9.18 8.27 2.70
CA ALA A 351 -9.05 6.88 2.26
C ALA A 351 -7.80 6.69 1.38
N PRO A 352 -6.99 5.65 1.62
CA PRO A 352 -5.84 5.37 0.76
C PRO A 352 -6.35 5.03 -0.64
N THR A 353 -5.98 5.85 -1.62
CA THR A 353 -5.98 5.42 -3.02
C THR A 353 -5.18 4.12 -3.12
N PRO A 354 -5.56 3.18 -4.02
CA PRO A 354 -4.87 1.91 -4.15
C PRO A 354 -3.41 2.13 -4.58
N GLN A 355 -2.49 2.19 -3.61
CA GLN A 355 -1.06 2.34 -3.84
C GLN A 355 -0.50 0.98 -4.27
N GLY A 356 -0.02 0.83 -5.50
CA GLY A 356 0.74 -0.37 -5.88
C GLY A 356 2.01 -0.54 -5.09
N PHE A 357 2.33 -1.80 -4.89
CA PHE A 357 3.44 -2.26 -4.08
C PHE A 357 4.70 -2.39 -4.93
N VAL A 358 5.85 -2.32 -4.28
CA VAL A 358 7.19 -2.41 -4.85
C VAL A 358 7.92 -3.51 -4.08
N THR A 359 8.06 -4.70 -4.65
CA THR A 359 9.24 -5.52 -4.29
C THR A 359 10.47 -4.87 -4.95
N PRO A 360 11.70 -5.13 -4.47
CA PRO A 360 12.92 -4.58 -5.08
C PRO A 360 12.97 -4.72 -6.62
N ASP A 361 12.30 -5.74 -7.17
CA ASP A 361 12.35 -6.06 -8.60
C ASP A 361 10.98 -6.10 -9.33
N LEU A 362 9.86 -5.85 -8.64
CA LEU A 362 8.52 -5.98 -9.24
C LEU A 362 7.45 -5.11 -8.55
N THR A 363 6.80 -4.26 -9.35
CA THR A 363 5.66 -3.43 -8.95
C THR A 363 4.41 -3.79 -9.75
N VAL A 364 3.27 -3.88 -9.07
CA VAL A 364 1.95 -4.17 -9.69
C VAL A 364 0.97 -3.05 -9.34
N GLN A 365 0.35 -2.46 -10.36
CA GLN A 365 -0.64 -1.39 -10.24
C GLN A 365 -1.92 -1.77 -11.01
N PRO A 366 -3.11 -1.57 -10.44
CA PRO A 366 -4.35 -1.70 -11.20
C PRO A 366 -4.56 -0.45 -12.07
N ALA A 367 -5.13 -0.63 -13.26
CA ALA A 367 -5.67 0.42 -14.11
C ALA A 367 -7.17 0.17 -14.31
N PRO A 368 -8.04 0.60 -13.37
CA PRO A 368 -9.47 0.27 -13.38
C PRO A 368 -10.19 0.78 -14.63
N GLU A 369 -9.83 1.97 -15.13
CA GLU A 369 -10.42 2.56 -16.34
C GLU A 369 -10.24 1.71 -17.60
N LEU A 370 -9.17 0.90 -17.65
CA LEU A 370 -8.84 0.04 -18.78
C LEU A 370 -9.06 -1.45 -18.49
N ASN A 371 -9.59 -1.79 -17.30
CA ASN A 371 -9.61 -3.12 -16.72
C ASN A 371 -8.31 -3.90 -16.99
N ALA A 372 -7.18 -3.30 -16.62
CA ALA A 372 -5.86 -3.83 -16.90
C ALA A 372 -4.97 -3.81 -15.65
N VAL A 373 -4.01 -4.74 -15.59
CA VAL A 373 -2.97 -4.78 -14.57
C VAL A 373 -1.65 -4.35 -15.21
N VAL A 374 -1.04 -3.30 -14.66
CA VAL A 374 0.27 -2.80 -15.10
C VAL A 374 1.33 -3.39 -14.18
N VAL A 375 2.22 -4.18 -14.76
CA VAL A 375 3.31 -4.85 -14.06
C VAL A 375 4.63 -4.27 -14.55
N ARG A 376 5.50 -3.87 -13.63
CA ARG A 376 6.85 -3.41 -13.95
C ARG A 376 7.87 -4.19 -13.14
N GLY A 377 8.82 -4.82 -13.81
CA GLY A 377 9.86 -5.60 -13.15
C GLY A 377 10.79 -6.32 -14.12
N THR A 378 11.59 -7.25 -13.62
CA THR A 378 12.49 -8.04 -14.47
C THR A 378 11.69 -8.92 -15.46
N PRO A 379 12.22 -9.18 -16.68
CA PRO A 379 11.51 -10.01 -17.66
C PRO A 379 11.13 -11.42 -17.13
N ALA A 380 11.98 -12.00 -16.27
CA ALA A 380 11.70 -13.28 -15.62
C ALA A 380 10.53 -13.21 -14.64
N ALA A 381 10.46 -12.15 -13.82
CA ALA A 381 9.35 -11.95 -12.89
C ALA A 381 8.01 -11.73 -13.62
N ILE A 382 8.02 -10.94 -14.70
CA ILE A 382 6.82 -10.72 -15.52
C ILE A 382 6.31 -12.03 -16.14
N ALA A 383 7.20 -12.89 -16.64
CA ALA A 383 6.81 -14.19 -17.20
C ALA A 383 6.15 -15.10 -16.16
N SER A 384 6.60 -15.07 -14.90
CA SER A 384 5.95 -15.82 -13.82
C SER A 384 4.55 -15.27 -13.48
N ILE A 385 4.39 -13.94 -13.40
CA ILE A 385 3.09 -13.32 -13.16
C ILE A 385 2.12 -13.52 -14.33
N GLU A 386 2.59 -13.56 -15.57
CA GLU A 386 1.75 -13.78 -16.75
C GLU A 386 0.95 -15.08 -16.65
N THR A 387 1.57 -16.16 -16.15
CA THR A 387 0.86 -17.43 -15.89
C THR A 387 -0.21 -17.27 -14.81
N LEU A 388 0.12 -16.62 -13.69
CA LEU A 388 -0.83 -16.37 -12.60
C LEU A 388 -2.01 -15.48 -13.03
N ILE A 389 -1.76 -14.45 -13.85
CA ILE A 389 -2.83 -13.60 -14.39
C ILE A 389 -3.75 -14.42 -15.29
N THR A 390 -3.20 -15.32 -16.11
CA THR A 390 -3.99 -16.18 -17.00
C THR A 390 -4.87 -17.15 -16.20
N ASP A 391 -4.36 -17.72 -15.11
CA ASP A 391 -5.12 -18.61 -14.23
C ASP A 391 -6.20 -17.87 -13.41
N LEU A 392 -6.01 -16.57 -13.14
CA LEU A 392 -6.98 -15.71 -12.44
C LEU A 392 -8.03 -15.12 -13.40
N ASP A 393 -7.68 -14.84 -14.65
CA ASP A 393 -8.59 -14.30 -15.68
C ASP A 393 -9.43 -15.39 -16.34
N VAL A 394 -10.20 -16.11 -15.53
CA VAL A 394 -11.12 -17.16 -15.99
C VAL A 394 -12.57 -16.68 -15.95
N ARG A 395 -13.38 -17.16 -16.89
CA ARG A 395 -14.81 -16.87 -16.91
C ARG A 395 -15.49 -17.48 -15.68
N ARG A 396 -15.99 -16.61 -14.79
CA ARG A 396 -16.78 -17.04 -13.63
C ARG A 396 -18.14 -17.59 -14.11
N PRO A 397 -18.54 -18.80 -13.66
CA PRO A 397 -19.88 -19.32 -13.93
C PRO A 397 -20.95 -18.48 -13.23
N GLN A 398 -22.17 -18.54 -13.77
CA GLN A 398 -23.36 -17.94 -13.16
C GLN A 398 -24.25 -19.03 -12.59
N VAL A 399 -25.14 -18.67 -11.67
CA VAL A 399 -26.15 -19.56 -11.11
C VAL A 399 -27.51 -18.91 -11.31
N LEU A 400 -28.38 -19.60 -12.05
CA LEU A 400 -29.81 -19.30 -12.10
C LEU A 400 -30.47 -19.94 -10.88
N ILE A 401 -31.13 -19.13 -10.06
CA ILE A 401 -31.82 -19.57 -8.87
C ILE A 401 -33.30 -19.34 -9.07
N GLU A 402 -34.07 -20.40 -8.90
CA GLU A 402 -35.52 -20.38 -8.93
C GLU A 402 -36.03 -20.79 -7.56
N ALA A 403 -36.91 -20.00 -6.97
CA ALA A 403 -37.65 -20.43 -5.79
C ALA A 403 -39.12 -20.61 -6.15
N ALA A 404 -39.82 -21.52 -5.49
CA ALA A 404 -41.28 -21.59 -5.55
C ALA A 404 -41.85 -21.58 -4.14
N ILE A 405 -42.76 -20.64 -3.91
CA ILE A 405 -43.54 -20.53 -2.69
C ILE A 405 -44.94 -21.02 -3.02
N ALA A 406 -45.32 -22.15 -2.45
CA ALA A 406 -46.64 -22.75 -2.65
C ALA A 406 -47.42 -22.71 -1.32
N GLU A 407 -48.53 -21.99 -1.30
CA GLU A 407 -49.44 -21.92 -0.16
C GLU A 407 -50.84 -22.41 -0.55
N ILE A 408 -51.38 -23.32 0.23
CA ILE A 408 -52.75 -23.83 0.12
C ILE A 408 -53.47 -23.46 1.41
N THR A 409 -54.58 -22.73 1.29
CA THR A 409 -55.45 -22.39 2.42
C THR A 409 -56.85 -22.94 2.20
N GLY A 410 -57.41 -23.49 3.26
CA GLY A 410 -58.81 -23.88 3.39
C GLY A 410 -59.38 -23.28 4.67
N ASP A 411 -60.56 -22.68 4.58
CA ASP A 411 -61.33 -22.16 5.71
C ASP A 411 -62.78 -22.61 5.53
N ASP A 412 -63.15 -23.61 6.33
CA ASP A 412 -64.49 -24.18 6.36
C ASP A 412 -65.14 -23.72 7.68
N ALA A 413 -66.29 -23.05 7.60
CA ALA A 413 -67.02 -22.61 8.78
C ALA A 413 -68.50 -22.95 8.66
N GLU A 414 -69.05 -23.52 9.71
CA GLU A 414 -70.45 -23.89 9.84
C GLU A 414 -71.04 -23.23 11.07
N ALA A 415 -72.24 -22.67 10.91
CA ALA A 415 -72.97 -22.01 11.97
C ALA A 415 -74.42 -22.45 11.93
N LEU A 416 -74.95 -22.86 13.08
CA LEU A 416 -76.35 -23.24 13.25
C LEU A 416 -76.85 -22.72 14.59
N GLY A 417 -77.91 -21.94 14.58
CA GLY A 417 -78.57 -21.46 15.79
C GLY A 417 -80.06 -21.28 15.61
N VAL A 418 -80.80 -21.63 16.66
CA VAL A 418 -82.24 -21.41 16.75
C VAL A 418 -82.50 -20.41 17.86
N GLN A 419 -83.27 -19.37 17.56
CA GLN A 419 -83.62 -18.30 18.47
C GLN A 419 -85.14 -18.23 18.58
N LEU A 420 -85.65 -18.37 19.80
CA LEU A 420 -87.08 -18.38 20.11
C LEU A 420 -87.46 -17.05 20.75
N GLY A 421 -88.64 -16.53 20.43
CA GLY A 421 -89.19 -15.31 21.02
C GLY A 421 -90.69 -15.42 21.23
N THR A 422 -91.23 -14.60 22.12
CA THR A 422 -92.68 -14.44 22.33
C THR A 422 -93.05 -12.97 22.16
N SER A 423 -94.28 -12.65 21.72
CA SER A 423 -94.68 -11.26 21.41
C SER A 423 -94.54 -10.29 22.60
N GLY A 424 -94.63 -10.80 23.83
CA GLY A 424 -94.40 -10.02 25.05
C GLY A 424 -92.94 -9.57 25.28
N ALA A 425 -91.97 -10.29 24.70
CA ALA A 425 -90.56 -9.89 24.69
C ALA A 425 -90.25 -8.80 23.66
N VAL A 426 -91.16 -8.59 22.69
CA VAL A 426 -91.07 -7.57 21.64
C VAL A 426 -91.79 -6.29 22.10
N LEU A 427 -92.94 -6.38 22.75
CA LEU A 427 -93.78 -5.19 23.01
C LEU A 427 -93.63 -4.56 24.41
N GLY A 428 -92.59 -4.91 25.18
CA GLY A 428 -92.36 -4.37 26.54
C GLY A 428 -93.37 -4.85 27.59
N GLN A 429 -94.26 -5.75 27.21
CA GLN A 429 -95.23 -6.39 28.08
C GLN A 429 -94.83 -7.86 28.28
N GLY A 430 -93.90 -8.13 29.19
CA GLY A 430 -93.51 -9.46 29.69
C GLY A 430 -93.49 -10.62 28.67
N GLY A 431 -92.31 -11.17 28.41
CA GLY A 431 -92.19 -12.40 27.61
C GLY A 431 -90.84 -13.06 27.80
N ALA A 432 -90.66 -14.20 27.14
CA ALA A 432 -89.43 -14.97 27.12
C ALA A 432 -88.86 -15.08 25.71
N GLY A 433 -87.54 -15.10 25.62
CA GLY A 433 -86.82 -15.33 24.38
C GLY A 433 -85.37 -15.75 24.61
N THR A 434 -84.78 -16.37 23.61
CA THR A 434 -83.36 -16.72 23.54
C THR A 434 -82.70 -15.83 22.50
N SER A 435 -81.59 -15.20 22.86
CA SER A 435 -80.79 -14.37 21.95
C SER A 435 -79.38 -14.94 21.90
N PHE A 436 -78.91 -15.37 20.74
CA PHE A 436 -77.56 -15.91 20.55
C PHE A 436 -76.83 -15.10 19.48
N ASP A 437 -75.53 -14.86 19.68
CA ASP A 437 -74.69 -14.04 18.80
C ASP A 437 -73.57 -14.86 18.09
N GLN A 438 -73.50 -16.17 18.34
CA GLN A 438 -72.50 -17.04 17.70
C GLN A 438 -72.80 -17.37 16.23
N ALA A 439 -74.03 -17.75 15.89
CA ALA A 439 -74.38 -18.22 14.55
C ALA A 439 -74.82 -17.11 13.56
N GLY A 440 -74.91 -15.86 14.03
CA GLY A 440 -75.42 -14.75 13.23
C GLY A 440 -75.78 -13.53 14.08
N THR A 441 -76.60 -12.62 13.53
CA THR A 441 -77.12 -11.49 14.28
C THR A 441 -78.09 -11.96 15.36
N SER A 442 -77.89 -11.50 16.59
CA SER A 442 -78.75 -11.87 17.70
C SER A 442 -80.18 -11.32 17.54
N LEU A 443 -81.18 -12.05 18.01
CA LEU A 443 -82.59 -11.65 17.99
C LEU A 443 -82.79 -10.30 18.69
N GLY A 444 -82.07 -10.06 19.79
CA GLY A 444 -82.06 -8.76 20.48
C GLY A 444 -81.56 -7.61 19.59
N THR A 445 -80.50 -7.82 18.81
CA THR A 445 -79.97 -6.83 17.86
C THR A 445 -80.94 -6.55 16.72
N ILE A 446 -81.58 -7.58 16.16
CA ILE A 446 -82.56 -7.45 15.09
C ILE A 446 -83.79 -6.67 15.56
N LEU A 447 -84.33 -7.02 16.74
CA LEU A 447 -85.47 -6.33 17.33
C LEU A 447 -85.15 -4.87 17.63
N LYS A 448 -83.95 -4.58 18.18
CA LYS A 448 -83.48 -3.21 18.38
C LYS A 448 -83.44 -2.41 17.08
N ALA A 449 -82.96 -3.00 15.99
CA ALA A 449 -82.89 -2.34 14.68
C ALA A 449 -84.28 -2.06 14.08
N LEU A 450 -85.29 -2.88 14.40
CA LEU A 450 -86.69 -2.70 13.98
C LEU A 450 -87.47 -1.69 14.83
N GLY A 451 -86.80 -0.97 15.75
CA GLY A 451 -87.42 0.05 16.59
C GLY A 451 -88.22 -0.50 17.79
N VAL A 452 -87.98 -1.75 18.15
CA VAL A 452 -88.66 -2.45 19.24
C VAL A 452 -87.95 -2.14 20.58
N PRO A 453 -88.56 -1.38 21.53
CA PRO A 453 -87.89 -0.94 22.76
C PRO A 453 -87.41 -2.11 23.66
N ALA A 454 -88.17 -3.22 23.66
CA ALA A 454 -87.86 -4.40 24.46
C ALA A 454 -86.73 -5.26 23.88
N GLY A 455 -86.31 -5.05 22.63
CA GLY A 455 -85.15 -5.72 22.04
C GLY A 455 -83.84 -5.44 22.78
N SER A 456 -83.75 -4.31 23.51
CA SER A 456 -82.60 -3.97 24.37
C SER A 456 -82.56 -4.73 25.70
N LEU A 457 -83.64 -5.39 26.10
CA LEU A 457 -83.72 -6.17 27.34
C LEU A 457 -83.23 -7.61 27.15
N LEU A 458 -83.20 -8.11 25.90
CA LEU A 458 -82.71 -9.44 25.56
C LEU A 458 -81.17 -9.47 25.54
N SER A 459 -80.57 -9.93 26.64
CA SER A 459 -79.13 -10.23 26.68
C SER A 459 -78.82 -11.57 26.02
N THR A 460 -77.56 -11.83 25.69
CA THR A 460 -77.09 -13.12 25.19
C THR A 460 -77.50 -14.25 26.15
N GLY A 461 -78.15 -15.30 25.63
CA GLY A 461 -78.75 -16.39 26.40
C GLY A 461 -80.27 -16.33 26.47
N PHE A 462 -80.86 -16.94 27.51
CA PHE A 462 -82.31 -16.91 27.78
C PHE A 462 -82.66 -15.71 28.66
N THR A 463 -83.62 -14.89 28.20
CA THR A 463 -84.18 -13.77 28.96
C THR A 463 -85.69 -13.98 29.05
N GLY A 464 -86.24 -13.98 30.27
CA GLY A 464 -87.67 -14.18 30.48
C GLY A 464 -88.23 -13.33 31.60
N ASN A 465 -89.33 -12.63 31.33
CA ASN A 465 -90.23 -12.06 32.31
C ASN A 465 -91.52 -12.91 32.30
N ILE A 466 -92.01 -13.33 33.47
CA ILE A 466 -93.09 -14.34 33.59
C ILE A 466 -94.44 -13.72 33.19
N LYS A 467 -94.70 -13.64 31.89
CA LYS A 467 -96.00 -13.48 31.26
C LYS A 467 -95.99 -14.30 29.97
N ILE A 468 -96.94 -15.22 29.84
CA ILE A 468 -97.07 -16.10 28.67
C ILE A 468 -98.12 -15.44 27.77
N GLY A 469 -97.69 -14.92 26.62
CA GLY A 469 -98.57 -14.44 25.56
C GLY A 469 -98.82 -15.52 24.49
N ASP A 470 -99.76 -15.27 23.59
CA ASP A 470 -100.25 -16.27 22.63
C ASP A 470 -99.43 -16.36 21.33
N ASP A 471 -98.48 -15.45 21.07
CA ASP A 471 -97.66 -15.47 19.86
C ASP A 471 -96.22 -15.93 20.13
N PHE A 472 -95.78 -16.93 19.37
CA PHE A 472 -94.44 -17.50 19.39
C PHE A 472 -93.73 -17.25 18.06
N SER A 473 -92.46 -16.83 18.11
CA SER A 473 -91.60 -16.61 16.96
C SER A 473 -90.36 -17.50 17.03
N ILE A 474 -89.96 -18.03 15.87
CA ILE A 474 -88.76 -18.85 15.71
C ILE A 474 -87.92 -18.21 14.62
N LEU A 475 -86.65 -18.00 14.92
CA LEU A 475 -85.62 -17.59 13.97
C LEU A 475 -84.57 -18.69 13.89
N VAL A 476 -84.43 -19.32 12.72
CA VAL A 476 -83.38 -20.30 12.44
C VAL A 476 -82.32 -19.65 11.57
N GLN A 477 -81.08 -19.70 12.03
CA GLN A 477 -79.90 -19.23 11.30
C GLN A 477 -79.00 -20.43 11.02
N ALA A 478 -78.81 -20.74 9.74
CA ALA A 478 -77.92 -21.80 9.27
C ALA A 478 -77.05 -21.26 8.14
N LEU A 479 -75.73 -21.33 8.31
CA LEU A 479 -74.75 -20.85 7.35
C LEU A 479 -73.56 -21.81 7.28
N GLY A 480 -73.30 -22.35 6.10
CA GLY A 480 -72.05 -23.06 5.79
C GLY A 480 -71.25 -22.25 4.78
N THR A 481 -69.99 -21.98 5.09
CA THR A 481 -69.05 -21.30 4.20
C THR A 481 -67.82 -22.18 4.01
N SER A 482 -67.34 -22.28 2.77
CA SER A 482 -66.12 -23.01 2.44
C SER A 482 -65.29 -22.16 1.49
N THR A 483 -64.13 -21.71 1.95
CA THR A 483 -63.19 -20.87 1.20
C THR A 483 -61.93 -21.67 0.93
N ARG A 484 -61.51 -21.76 -0.33
CA ARG A 484 -60.25 -22.39 -0.72
C ARG A 484 -59.43 -21.41 -1.54
N ALA A 485 -58.15 -21.27 -1.23
CA ALA A 485 -57.23 -20.48 -2.02
C ALA A 485 -55.88 -21.18 -2.18
N ASN A 486 -55.30 -21.01 -3.37
CA ASN A 486 -54.01 -21.53 -3.75
C ASN A 486 -53.15 -20.35 -4.21
N LEU A 487 -51.93 -20.24 -3.70
CA LEU A 487 -50.96 -19.21 -4.07
C LEU A 487 -49.66 -19.90 -4.49
N LEU A 488 -49.23 -19.65 -5.72
CA LEU A 488 -47.91 -20.03 -6.22
C LEU A 488 -47.15 -18.76 -6.58
N SER A 489 -45.91 -18.65 -6.11
CA SER A 489 -45.04 -17.54 -6.48
C SER A 489 -43.65 -18.06 -6.80
N THR A 490 -43.16 -17.74 -8.00
CA THR A 490 -41.89 -18.27 -8.52
C THR A 490 -40.86 -17.17 -8.82
N PRO A 491 -40.25 -16.54 -7.79
CA PRO A 491 -39.19 -15.56 -8.01
C PRO A 491 -37.94 -16.27 -8.56
N GLN A 492 -37.28 -15.62 -9.52
CA GLN A 492 -36.09 -16.13 -10.19
C GLN A 492 -35.04 -15.03 -10.32
N ILE A 493 -33.76 -15.40 -10.18
CA ILE A 493 -32.63 -14.47 -10.31
C ILE A 493 -31.40 -15.22 -10.84
N THR A 494 -30.62 -14.57 -11.72
CA THR A 494 -29.32 -15.09 -12.16
C THR A 494 -28.22 -14.24 -11.54
N VAL A 495 -27.24 -14.88 -10.92
CA VAL A 495 -26.16 -14.24 -10.15
C VAL A 495 -24.81 -14.88 -10.49
N LEU A 496 -23.72 -14.12 -10.36
CA LEU A 496 -22.37 -14.66 -10.47
C LEU A 496 -22.00 -15.48 -9.23
N ASP A 497 -21.12 -16.46 -9.39
CA ASP A 497 -20.55 -17.19 -8.26
C ASP A 497 -19.84 -16.24 -7.27
N ASN A 498 -20.07 -16.43 -5.98
CA ASN A 498 -19.57 -15.60 -4.87
C ASN A 498 -20.02 -14.13 -4.86
N VAL A 499 -21.08 -13.77 -5.59
CA VAL A 499 -21.66 -12.42 -5.60
C VAL A 499 -23.10 -12.48 -5.11
N ALA A 500 -23.46 -11.61 -4.17
CA ALA A 500 -24.84 -11.51 -3.70
C ALA A 500 -25.74 -10.89 -4.78
N GLY A 501 -26.92 -11.45 -4.97
CA GLY A 501 -27.99 -10.83 -5.75
C GLY A 501 -29.27 -10.70 -4.94
N GLU A 502 -30.07 -9.70 -5.31
CA GLU A 502 -31.34 -9.38 -4.66
C GLU A 502 -32.41 -9.14 -5.71
N PHE A 503 -33.57 -9.76 -5.49
CA PHE A 503 -34.80 -9.56 -6.26
C PHE A 503 -35.89 -9.09 -5.31
N VAL A 504 -36.54 -7.97 -5.63
CA VAL A 504 -37.65 -7.41 -4.85
C VAL A 504 -38.84 -7.19 -5.77
N SER A 505 -39.99 -7.72 -5.40
CA SER A 505 -41.28 -7.47 -6.06
C SER A 505 -42.33 -7.19 -5.00
N GLY A 506 -42.81 -5.95 -4.94
CA GLY A 506 -43.71 -5.54 -3.86
C GLY A 506 -44.28 -4.14 -4.04
N GLN A 507 -44.95 -3.68 -2.99
CA GLN A 507 -45.49 -2.33 -2.85
C GLN A 507 -44.79 -1.62 -1.70
N ASN A 508 -44.50 -0.33 -1.86
CA ASN A 508 -43.93 0.48 -0.78
C ASN A 508 -45.05 1.23 -0.04
N VAL A 509 -45.45 0.71 1.13
CA VAL A 509 -46.59 1.24 1.90
C VAL A 509 -46.14 2.12 3.07
N PRO A 510 -46.88 3.20 3.38
CA PRO A 510 -46.57 4.07 4.52
C PRO A 510 -47.08 3.46 5.84
N PHE A 511 -46.29 3.60 6.90
CA PHE A 511 -46.63 3.30 8.29
C PHE A 511 -46.47 4.56 9.14
N ILE A 512 -47.39 4.82 10.07
CA ILE A 512 -47.33 6.00 10.95
C ILE A 512 -46.51 5.65 12.19
N THR A 513 -45.35 6.30 12.38
CA THR A 513 -44.42 6.02 13.49
C THR A 513 -44.60 6.92 14.71
N GLY A 514 -45.43 7.96 14.58
CA GLY A 514 -45.80 8.83 15.70
C GLY A 514 -46.85 9.86 15.30
N SER A 515 -47.66 10.28 16.27
CA SER A 515 -48.59 11.39 16.14
C SER A 515 -48.49 12.30 17.37
N VAL A 516 -48.18 13.59 17.20
CA VAL A 516 -48.25 14.55 18.30
C VAL A 516 -49.56 15.31 18.24
N LEU A 517 -50.35 15.23 19.32
CA LEU A 517 -51.58 16.00 19.47
C LEU A 517 -51.24 17.37 20.08
N THR A 518 -51.40 18.45 19.32
CA THR A 518 -51.19 19.80 19.84
C THR A 518 -52.41 20.22 20.66
N ASN A 519 -52.22 20.53 21.95
CA ASN A 519 -53.27 21.02 22.85
C ASN A 519 -53.75 22.43 22.42
N SER A 520 -54.66 22.49 21.45
CA SER A 520 -55.50 23.64 21.14
C SER A 520 -56.75 23.13 20.44
N THR A 521 -57.89 23.80 20.64
CA THR A 521 -59.29 23.37 20.40
C THR A 521 -59.64 22.89 18.97
N THR A 522 -58.68 22.79 18.05
CA THR A 522 -58.80 22.16 16.73
C THR A 522 -57.74 21.06 16.59
N VAL A 523 -58.19 19.81 16.65
CA VAL A 523 -57.36 18.60 16.63
C VAL A 523 -56.86 18.30 15.22
N ASN A 524 -55.62 18.66 14.89
CA ASN A 524 -54.90 18.14 13.72
C ASN A 524 -53.53 17.60 14.18
N PRO A 525 -53.41 16.29 14.45
CA PRO A 525 -52.14 15.70 14.86
C PRO A 525 -51.13 15.70 13.71
N TYR A 526 -49.89 16.15 13.98
CA TYR A 526 -48.78 15.92 13.06
C TYR A 526 -48.40 14.44 13.12
N THR A 527 -48.51 13.72 12.00
CA THR A 527 -48.12 12.32 11.87
C THR A 527 -46.78 12.21 11.14
N THR A 528 -45.87 11.38 11.65
CA THR A 528 -44.62 11.01 10.95
C THR A 528 -44.85 9.68 10.25
N ILE A 529 -44.42 9.58 8.99
CA ILE A 529 -44.62 8.40 8.14
C ILE A 529 -43.28 7.77 7.80
N GLU A 530 -43.15 6.47 8.01
CA GLU A 530 -42.06 5.62 7.53
C GLU A 530 -42.56 4.76 6.36
N ARG A 531 -41.72 4.54 5.34
CA ARG A 531 -42.06 3.74 4.15
C ARG A 531 -41.46 2.35 4.29
N LYS A 532 -42.27 1.30 4.11
CA LYS A 532 -41.80 -0.10 4.19
C LYS A 532 -42.24 -0.88 2.95
N ASP A 533 -41.33 -1.66 2.41
CA ASP A 533 -41.60 -2.55 1.28
C ASP A 533 -42.30 -3.83 1.75
N VAL A 534 -43.44 -4.11 1.13
CA VAL A 534 -44.26 -5.29 1.38
C VAL A 534 -44.38 -6.06 0.08
N GLY A 535 -43.80 -7.25 0.04
CA GLY A 535 -43.83 -8.10 -1.14
C GLY A 535 -42.93 -9.32 -1.01
N ILE A 536 -42.52 -9.87 -2.14
CA ILE A 536 -41.59 -10.99 -2.22
C ILE A 536 -40.18 -10.44 -2.42
N THR A 537 -39.30 -10.74 -1.48
CA THR A 537 -37.87 -10.43 -1.54
C THR A 537 -37.08 -11.73 -1.52
N LEU A 538 -36.19 -11.91 -2.49
CA LEU A 538 -35.26 -13.03 -2.56
C LEU A 538 -33.84 -12.48 -2.64
N ARG A 539 -33.05 -12.71 -1.60
CA ARG A 539 -31.63 -12.38 -1.56
C ARG A 539 -30.82 -13.66 -1.43
N VAL A 540 -29.85 -13.83 -2.33
CA VAL A 540 -29.10 -15.07 -2.47
C VAL A 540 -27.62 -14.79 -2.68
N LEU A 541 -26.77 -15.57 -2.03
CA LEU A 541 -25.33 -15.59 -2.27
C LEU A 541 -24.93 -17.05 -2.59
N PRO A 542 -24.70 -17.39 -3.87
CA PRO A 542 -24.25 -18.70 -4.27
C PRO A 542 -22.74 -18.86 -4.12
N ARG A 543 -22.33 -20.08 -3.81
CA ARG A 543 -20.95 -20.53 -3.92
C ARG A 543 -20.91 -21.92 -4.53
N ILE A 544 -20.30 -22.05 -5.70
CA ILE A 544 -20.11 -23.33 -6.39
C ILE A 544 -18.89 -24.03 -5.78
N ASN A 545 -19.05 -25.30 -5.42
CA ASN A 545 -17.96 -26.15 -4.94
C ASN A 545 -17.57 -27.19 -6.00
N ALA A 546 -16.48 -27.91 -5.76
CA ALA A 546 -16.10 -29.05 -6.58
C ALA A 546 -17.22 -30.12 -6.57
N GLY A 547 -17.55 -30.67 -7.73
CA GLY A 547 -18.60 -31.68 -7.88
C GLY A 547 -20.01 -31.14 -8.17
N ASP A 548 -20.16 -29.96 -8.77
CA ASP A 548 -21.45 -29.37 -9.18
C ASP A 548 -22.45 -29.12 -8.04
N THR A 549 -21.94 -29.04 -6.80
CA THR A 549 -22.73 -28.69 -5.63
C THR A 549 -22.67 -27.17 -5.38
N ILE A 550 -23.82 -26.57 -5.10
CA ILE A 550 -23.97 -25.14 -4.85
C ILE A 550 -24.37 -24.94 -3.40
N ARG A 551 -23.52 -24.25 -2.64
CA ARG A 551 -23.85 -23.75 -1.31
C ARG A 551 -24.53 -22.39 -1.48
N LEU A 552 -25.76 -22.27 -1.03
CA LEU A 552 -26.58 -21.07 -1.15
C LEU A 552 -26.85 -20.51 0.23
N GLN A 553 -26.49 -19.25 0.46
CA GLN A 553 -27.04 -18.48 1.56
C GLN A 553 -28.28 -17.74 1.06
N VAL A 554 -29.45 -18.10 1.59
CA VAL A 554 -30.76 -17.66 1.12
C VAL A 554 -31.44 -16.88 2.22
N ASN A 555 -31.81 -15.64 1.91
CA ASN A 555 -32.71 -14.82 2.71
C ASN A 555 -33.94 -14.51 1.86
N GLN A 556 -35.06 -15.11 2.23
CA GLN A 556 -36.31 -15.00 1.50
C GLN A 556 -37.37 -14.44 2.43
N GLU A 557 -38.11 -13.46 1.93
CA GLU A 557 -39.23 -12.85 2.62
C GLU A 557 -40.43 -12.78 1.68
N ALA A 558 -41.61 -13.15 2.18
CA ALA A 558 -42.88 -12.93 1.52
C ALA A 558 -43.81 -12.21 2.50
N SER A 559 -44.05 -10.95 2.19
CA SER A 559 -44.88 -10.04 2.98
C SER A 559 -46.11 -9.63 2.19
N SER A 560 -47.27 -9.60 2.84
CA SER A 560 -48.55 -9.19 2.24
C SER A 560 -49.33 -8.30 3.21
N ILE A 561 -50.19 -7.43 2.68
CA ILE A 561 -51.07 -6.59 3.51
C ILE A 561 -52.27 -7.44 3.96
N ALA A 562 -52.65 -7.37 5.24
CA ALA A 562 -53.85 -8.05 5.73
C ALA A 562 -55.11 -7.32 5.25
N ALA A 563 -56.04 -8.06 4.63
CA ALA A 563 -57.27 -7.48 4.06
C ALA A 563 -58.29 -7.01 5.12
N ALA A 564 -58.21 -7.53 6.33
CA ALA A 564 -59.06 -7.12 7.44
C ALA A 564 -58.37 -6.00 8.24
N GLN A 565 -58.79 -4.75 8.01
CA GLN A 565 -58.52 -3.68 8.98
C GLN A 565 -59.33 -3.97 10.24
N THR A 566 -58.68 -4.56 11.24
CA THR A 566 -59.25 -4.61 12.59
C THR A 566 -59.55 -3.17 13.03
N ALA A 567 -60.80 -2.88 13.41
CA ALA A 567 -61.24 -1.56 13.86
C ALA A 567 -60.46 -1.01 15.08
N ALA A 568 -59.63 -1.86 15.72
CA ALA A 568 -58.74 -1.52 16.83
C ALA A 568 -57.29 -1.19 16.40
N ALA A 569 -56.90 -1.41 15.14
CA ALA A 569 -55.56 -1.08 14.65
C ALA A 569 -55.55 0.36 14.09
N SER A 570 -54.61 1.17 14.56
CA SER A 570 -54.43 2.55 14.08
C SER A 570 -53.74 2.64 12.71
N ASP A 571 -53.22 1.52 12.17
CA ASP A 571 -52.43 1.45 10.94
C ASP A 571 -52.60 0.09 10.22
N LEU A 572 -52.05 -0.04 9.00
CA LEU A 572 -52.08 -1.25 8.17
C LEU A 572 -51.36 -2.41 8.86
N VAL A 573 -51.99 -3.59 8.89
CA VAL A 573 -51.37 -4.83 9.37
C VAL A 573 -50.74 -5.58 8.19
N THR A 574 -49.52 -6.11 8.37
CA THR A 574 -48.83 -6.92 7.37
C THR A 574 -48.58 -8.34 7.88
N ASN A 575 -48.79 -9.32 7.00
CA ASN A 575 -48.42 -10.71 7.21
C ASN A 575 -47.02 -10.92 6.62
N ARG A 576 -46.06 -11.35 7.43
CA ARG A 576 -44.67 -11.58 7.01
C ARG A 576 -44.29 -13.05 7.19
N ARG A 577 -43.78 -13.66 6.14
CA ARG A 577 -43.18 -15.01 6.13
C ARG A 577 -41.72 -14.84 5.76
N ALA A 578 -40.79 -15.32 6.57
CA ALA A 578 -39.36 -15.11 6.32
C ALA A 578 -38.54 -16.37 6.63
N ILE A 579 -37.54 -16.65 5.78
CA ILE A 579 -36.56 -17.72 5.94
C ILE A 579 -35.17 -17.13 5.73
N ASN A 580 -34.24 -17.42 6.65
CA ASN A 580 -32.82 -17.12 6.50
C ASN A 580 -32.03 -18.40 6.80
N THR A 581 -31.44 -19.00 5.77
CA THR A 581 -30.77 -20.29 5.89
C THR A 581 -29.59 -20.41 4.94
N THR A 582 -28.70 -21.36 5.21
CA THR A 582 -27.65 -21.76 4.28
C THR A 582 -27.86 -23.23 3.94
N VAL A 583 -27.99 -23.53 2.66
CA VAL A 583 -28.29 -24.88 2.14
C VAL A 583 -27.25 -25.29 1.10
N LEU A 584 -27.06 -26.59 0.94
CA LEU A 584 -26.26 -27.18 -0.13
C LEU A 584 -27.22 -27.93 -1.04
N ALA A 585 -27.14 -27.65 -2.34
CA ALA A 585 -27.99 -28.24 -3.36
C ALA A 585 -27.14 -28.66 -4.56
N ASP A 586 -27.54 -29.73 -5.25
CA ASP A 586 -26.89 -30.15 -6.48
C ASP A 586 -27.41 -29.35 -7.68
N ASN A 587 -26.62 -29.25 -8.74
CA ASN A 587 -27.00 -28.58 -9.97
C ASN A 587 -28.29 -29.15 -10.59
N GLY A 588 -29.30 -28.30 -10.78
CA GLY A 588 -30.59 -28.63 -11.39
C GLY A 588 -31.55 -29.39 -10.47
N GLN A 589 -31.16 -29.70 -9.23
CA GLN A 589 -32.00 -30.40 -8.27
C GLN A 589 -32.84 -29.42 -7.44
N THR A 590 -34.06 -29.83 -7.11
CA THR A 590 -34.97 -29.03 -6.30
C THR A 590 -34.88 -29.47 -4.85
N ILE A 591 -34.64 -28.51 -3.96
CA ILE A 591 -34.60 -28.74 -2.52
C ILE A 591 -35.76 -28.02 -1.83
N VAL A 592 -36.23 -28.59 -0.72
CA VAL A 592 -37.19 -27.93 0.16
C VAL A 592 -36.43 -27.09 1.17
N LEU A 593 -36.60 -25.77 1.14
CA LEU A 593 -36.00 -24.86 2.12
C LEU A 593 -36.72 -24.92 3.47
N GLY A 594 -38.03 -25.13 3.43
CA GLY A 594 -38.88 -25.24 4.62
C GLY A 594 -40.36 -25.27 4.28
N GLY A 595 -41.19 -25.33 5.33
CA GLY A 595 -42.64 -25.28 5.21
C GLY A 595 -43.33 -25.10 6.55
N LEU A 596 -44.61 -24.77 6.52
CA LEU A 596 -45.48 -24.62 7.68
C LEU A 596 -46.84 -25.25 7.36
N ILE A 597 -47.28 -26.19 8.20
CA ILE A 597 -48.66 -26.68 8.19
C ILE A 597 -49.30 -26.20 9.49
N SER A 598 -50.31 -25.34 9.36
CA SER A 598 -51.13 -24.88 10.49
C SER A 598 -52.55 -25.40 10.33
N ASP A 599 -53.10 -25.95 11.40
CA ASP A 599 -54.43 -26.53 11.48
C ASP A 599 -55.10 -25.95 12.74
N ASP A 600 -56.02 -25.01 12.55
CA ASP A 600 -56.73 -24.31 13.63
C ASP A 600 -58.21 -24.71 13.61
N TYR A 601 -58.70 -25.18 14.74
CA TYR A 601 -60.09 -25.63 14.91
C TYR A 601 -60.71 -24.91 16.10
N GLN A 602 -61.78 -24.15 15.83
CA GLN A 602 -62.51 -23.36 16.80
C GLN A 602 -63.96 -23.87 16.88
N ASP A 603 -64.40 -24.28 18.06
CA ASP A 603 -65.79 -24.66 18.34
C ASP A 603 -66.36 -23.73 19.42
N GLY A 604 -67.35 -22.93 19.02
CA GLY A 604 -68.08 -22.01 19.87
C GLY A 604 -69.52 -22.48 20.05
N ARG A 605 -69.92 -22.75 21.31
CA ARG A 605 -71.29 -23.17 21.64
C ARG A 605 -71.91 -22.26 22.69
N GLN A 606 -73.11 -21.78 22.41
CA GLN A 606 -74.00 -21.10 23.35
C GLN A 606 -75.27 -21.92 23.49
N GLN A 607 -75.73 -22.16 24.72
CA GLN A 607 -76.94 -22.94 24.95
C GLN A 607 -77.67 -22.46 26.20
N VAL A 608 -78.99 -22.68 26.24
CA VAL A 608 -79.76 -22.54 27.48
C VAL A 608 -79.43 -23.74 28.38
N PRO A 609 -78.98 -23.52 29.64
CA PRO A 609 -78.76 -24.62 30.58
C PRO A 609 -80.00 -25.51 30.73
N ILE A 610 -79.83 -26.82 30.88
CA ILE A 610 -80.89 -27.85 30.97
C ILE A 610 -81.61 -28.09 29.63
N LEU A 611 -82.21 -27.05 29.03
CA LEU A 611 -83.01 -27.20 27.81
C LEU A 611 -82.16 -27.52 26.57
N GLY A 612 -80.92 -27.02 26.51
CA GLY A 612 -79.98 -27.31 25.41
C GLY A 612 -79.36 -28.71 25.44
N ASP A 613 -79.41 -29.39 26.59
CA ASP A 613 -78.81 -30.72 26.78
C ASP A 613 -79.77 -31.88 26.45
N ILE A 614 -81.04 -31.59 26.16
CA ILE A 614 -82.04 -32.61 25.79
C ILE A 614 -81.67 -33.18 24.40
N PRO A 615 -81.59 -34.51 24.23
CA PRO A 615 -81.31 -35.10 22.92
C PRO A 615 -82.40 -34.71 21.91
N ILE A 616 -82.00 -34.42 20.67
CA ILE A 616 -82.85 -34.03 19.52
C ILE A 616 -83.49 -32.64 19.69
N ILE A 617 -84.22 -32.39 20.78
CA ILE A 617 -84.96 -31.14 21.02
C ILE A 617 -84.03 -30.01 21.50
N GLY A 618 -82.91 -30.33 22.14
CA GLY A 618 -81.96 -29.33 22.65
C GLY A 618 -81.30 -28.48 21.56
N GLU A 619 -81.31 -28.93 20.28
CA GLU A 619 -80.89 -28.11 19.13
C GLU A 619 -81.73 -26.84 18.96
N LEU A 620 -82.97 -26.81 19.43
CA LEU A 620 -83.81 -25.59 19.39
C LEU A 620 -83.39 -24.53 20.43
N PHE A 621 -82.55 -24.91 21.41
CA PHE A 621 -82.15 -24.05 22.54
C PHE A 621 -80.65 -23.78 22.58
N LYS A 622 -79.94 -24.03 21.46
CA LYS A 622 -78.52 -23.75 21.35
C LYS A 622 -78.14 -23.15 19.99
N SER A 623 -76.95 -22.59 19.98
CA SER A 623 -76.29 -21.96 18.84
C SER A 623 -74.85 -22.43 18.84
N ARG A 624 -74.43 -23.07 17.76
CA ARG A 624 -73.07 -23.58 17.57
C ARG A 624 -72.43 -22.94 16.35
N ARG A 625 -71.13 -22.72 16.44
CA ARG A 625 -70.27 -22.27 15.36
C ARG A 625 -68.99 -23.08 15.39
N GLU A 626 -68.73 -23.78 14.31
CA GLU A 626 -67.52 -24.55 14.10
C GLU A 626 -66.75 -23.87 12.97
N GLN A 627 -65.45 -23.64 13.17
CA GLN A 627 -64.55 -23.08 12.17
C GLN A 627 -63.27 -23.90 12.11
N HIS A 628 -62.91 -24.35 10.92
CA HIS A 628 -61.72 -25.13 10.65
C HIS A 628 -60.87 -24.45 9.59
N GLN A 629 -59.72 -23.93 10.01
CA GLN A 629 -58.78 -23.23 9.14
C GLN A 629 -57.49 -24.05 9.00
N LYS A 630 -57.23 -24.51 7.78
CA LYS A 630 -56.01 -25.25 7.44
C LYS A 630 -55.17 -24.48 6.43
N ARG A 631 -53.88 -24.32 6.71
CA ARG A 631 -52.93 -23.67 5.81
C ARG A 631 -51.65 -24.50 5.71
N THR A 632 -51.23 -24.77 4.48
CA THR A 632 -50.01 -25.51 4.14
C THR A 632 -49.14 -24.64 3.26
N LEU A 633 -47.92 -24.37 3.71
CA LEU A 633 -46.92 -23.57 3.01
C LEU A 633 -45.68 -24.44 2.77
N PHE A 634 -45.18 -24.45 1.55
CA PHE A 634 -43.88 -25.01 1.20
C PHE A 634 -43.07 -24.00 0.41
N ILE A 635 -41.76 -24.00 0.67
CA ILE A 635 -40.80 -23.16 -0.04
C ILE A 635 -39.75 -24.09 -0.64
N PHE A 636 -39.67 -24.09 -1.95
CA PHE A 636 -38.73 -24.87 -2.75
C PHE A 636 -37.70 -23.95 -3.39
N LEU A 637 -36.52 -24.49 -3.67
CA LEU A 637 -35.47 -23.80 -4.41
C LEU A 637 -34.75 -24.77 -5.34
N LYS A 638 -34.51 -24.34 -6.58
CA LYS A 638 -33.74 -25.05 -7.60
C LYS A 638 -32.62 -24.15 -8.13
N PRO A 639 -31.34 -24.48 -7.88
CA PRO A 639 -30.21 -23.80 -8.50
C PRO A 639 -29.78 -24.51 -9.78
N THR A 640 -29.44 -23.75 -10.81
CA THR A 640 -28.88 -24.25 -12.08
C THR A 640 -27.60 -23.49 -12.42
N ILE A 641 -26.49 -24.19 -12.59
CA ILE A 641 -25.21 -23.61 -12.97
C ILE A 641 -25.20 -23.33 -14.48
N LEU A 642 -24.81 -22.11 -14.85
CA LEU A 642 -24.61 -21.66 -16.23
C LEU A 642 -23.11 -21.45 -16.44
N ARG A 643 -22.43 -22.41 -17.09
CA ARG A 643 -20.96 -22.43 -17.20
C ARG A 643 -20.45 -21.58 -18.35
N ASP A 644 -21.17 -21.61 -19.47
CA ASP A 644 -20.80 -20.89 -20.69
C ASP A 644 -21.89 -19.88 -21.14
N GLY A 645 -21.73 -19.28 -22.33
CA GLY A 645 -22.75 -18.39 -22.90
C GLY A 645 -23.89 -19.16 -23.58
N ALA A 646 -23.65 -20.40 -24.00
CA ALA A 646 -24.64 -21.23 -24.67
C ALA A 646 -25.68 -21.75 -23.68
N ASP A 647 -25.26 -22.18 -22.49
CA ASP A 647 -26.09 -22.55 -21.33
C ASP A 647 -27.01 -21.39 -20.93
N ALA A 648 -26.45 -20.19 -20.77
CA ALA A 648 -27.22 -19.00 -20.43
C ALA A 648 -28.25 -18.66 -21.53
N ALA A 649 -27.86 -18.77 -22.80
CA ALA A 649 -28.77 -18.55 -23.93
C ALA A 649 -29.83 -19.66 -24.07
N ALA A 650 -29.52 -20.91 -23.69
CA ALA A 650 -30.47 -22.01 -23.65
C ALA A 650 -31.51 -21.79 -22.55
N ALA A 651 -31.06 -21.52 -21.32
CA ALA A 651 -31.94 -21.20 -20.20
C ALA A 651 -32.84 -20.00 -20.50
N ALA A 652 -32.31 -18.93 -21.11
CA ALA A 652 -33.10 -17.77 -21.51
C ALA A 652 -34.15 -18.12 -22.58
N ARG A 653 -33.80 -18.92 -23.59
CA ARG A 653 -34.73 -19.36 -24.64
C ARG A 653 -35.86 -20.22 -24.08
N ASP A 654 -35.54 -21.14 -23.19
CA ASP A 654 -36.54 -22.01 -22.55
C ASP A 654 -37.53 -21.18 -21.73
N ARG A 655 -37.04 -20.19 -20.96
CA ARG A 655 -37.91 -19.27 -20.20
C ARG A 655 -38.76 -18.40 -21.10
N TYR A 656 -38.19 -17.86 -22.16
CA TYR A 656 -38.92 -17.05 -23.12
C TYR A 656 -40.01 -17.86 -23.83
N ALA A 657 -39.71 -19.10 -24.21
CA ALA A 657 -40.68 -20.01 -24.81
C ALA A 657 -41.85 -20.32 -23.86
N ARG A 658 -41.57 -20.55 -22.56
CA ARG A 658 -42.61 -20.73 -21.54
C ARG A 658 -43.50 -19.50 -21.40
N LEU A 659 -42.91 -18.31 -21.20
CA LEU A 659 -43.66 -17.05 -21.11
C LEU A 659 -44.56 -16.82 -22.32
N ARG A 660 -44.06 -17.14 -23.52
CA ARG A 660 -44.83 -17.05 -24.76
C ARG A 660 -45.99 -18.05 -24.81
N ALA A 661 -45.80 -19.27 -24.29
CA ALA A 661 -46.88 -20.25 -24.18
C ALA A 661 -47.96 -19.78 -23.19
N ASP A 662 -47.56 -19.23 -22.04
CA ASP A 662 -48.47 -18.71 -21.02
C ASP A 662 -49.27 -17.50 -21.52
N GLU A 663 -48.63 -16.61 -22.29
CA GLU A 663 -49.30 -15.48 -22.94
C GLU A 663 -50.41 -15.95 -23.89
N ILE A 664 -50.14 -16.99 -24.68
CA ILE A 664 -51.12 -17.58 -25.60
C ILE A 664 -52.29 -18.21 -24.84
N GLU A 665 -52.03 -18.88 -23.71
CA GLU A 665 -53.10 -19.43 -22.88
C GLU A 665 -53.94 -18.33 -22.23
N ASN A 666 -53.30 -17.32 -21.63
CA ASN A 666 -53.98 -16.22 -20.95
C ASN A 666 -54.83 -15.35 -21.90
N THR A 667 -54.45 -15.27 -23.17
CA THR A 667 -55.22 -14.54 -24.20
C THR A 667 -56.54 -15.26 -24.53
N LYS A 668 -56.66 -16.57 -24.28
CA LYS A 668 -57.92 -17.30 -24.42
C LYS A 668 -58.84 -16.91 -23.26
N ARG A 669 -59.70 -15.90 -23.48
CA ARG A 669 -60.73 -15.47 -22.51
C ARG A 669 -61.63 -16.65 -22.11
N LYS A 670 -61.34 -17.29 -20.98
CA LYS A 670 -62.23 -18.25 -20.33
C LYS A 670 -63.11 -17.48 -19.35
N SER A 671 -64.44 -17.64 -19.46
CA SER A 671 -65.36 -17.08 -18.47
C SER A 671 -65.20 -17.84 -17.16
N LEU A 672 -64.79 -17.13 -16.09
CA LEU A 672 -64.58 -17.71 -14.76
C LEU A 672 -65.84 -18.33 -14.16
N LEU A 673 -67.03 -17.93 -14.66
CA LEU A 673 -68.31 -18.47 -14.22
C LEU A 673 -68.73 -19.74 -14.97
N LEU A 674 -68.32 -19.90 -16.24
CA LEU A 674 -68.69 -21.06 -17.06
C LEU A 674 -67.66 -22.18 -17.02
N ALA A 675 -66.38 -21.83 -16.84
CA ALA A 675 -65.27 -22.76 -16.79
C ALA A 675 -64.30 -22.29 -15.70
N PRO A 676 -64.63 -22.50 -14.41
CA PRO A 676 -63.72 -22.14 -13.33
C PRO A 676 -62.40 -22.92 -13.52
N PRO A 677 -61.24 -22.26 -13.36
CA PRO A 677 -59.96 -22.95 -13.44
C PRO A 677 -59.93 -24.04 -12.37
N THR A 678 -59.44 -25.22 -12.72
CA THR A 678 -59.26 -26.29 -11.74
C THR A 678 -58.28 -25.81 -10.65
N PRO A 679 -58.62 -25.90 -9.36
CA PRO A 679 -57.77 -25.43 -8.26
C PRO A 679 -56.62 -26.43 -8.01
N ARG A 680 -55.82 -26.71 -9.04
CA ARG A 680 -54.61 -27.51 -8.94
C ARG A 680 -53.43 -26.55 -9.04
N LEU A 681 -52.56 -26.60 -8.05
CA LEU A 681 -51.21 -26.05 -8.18
C LEU A 681 -50.48 -26.96 -9.16
N THR A 682 -50.29 -26.53 -10.41
CA THR A 682 -49.23 -27.08 -11.24
C THR A 682 -47.92 -26.66 -10.60
N VAL A 683 -47.32 -27.55 -9.81
CA VAL A 683 -46.00 -27.30 -9.21
C VAL A 683 -45.00 -27.41 -10.36
N GLU A 684 -44.63 -26.26 -10.91
CA GLU A 684 -43.91 -26.18 -12.19
C GLU A 684 -42.39 -26.32 -12.06
N ILE A 685 -41.91 -26.75 -10.89
CA ILE A 685 -40.51 -27.12 -10.74
C ILE A 685 -40.37 -28.57 -11.18
N ASP A 686 -39.73 -28.78 -12.33
CA ASP A 686 -39.32 -30.10 -12.84
C ASP A 686 -38.86 -31.00 -11.68
N GLY A 687 -39.64 -32.05 -11.41
CA GLY A 687 -39.33 -33.06 -10.38
C GLY A 687 -40.13 -32.99 -9.08
N ILE A 688 -41.08 -32.06 -8.91
CA ILE A 688 -41.97 -32.03 -7.73
C ILE A 688 -43.43 -32.19 -8.15
N TYR A 689 -43.92 -33.43 -8.02
CA TYR A 689 -45.27 -33.97 -8.30
C TYR A 689 -45.85 -33.82 -9.71
#